data_AF-A0A2S0KJR0-F1
#
_entry.id   AF-A0A2S0KJR0-F1
#
_cell.length_a   1.000
_cell.length_b   1.000
_cell.length_c   1.000
_cell.angle_alpha   90.00
_cell.angle_beta   90.00
_cell.angle_gamma   90.00
#
_symmetry.space_group_name_H-M   'P 1'
#
loop_
_entity.id
_entity.type
_entity.pdbx_description
1 polymer ?
#
loop_
_entity_poly.entity_id
_entity_poly.type
_entity_poly.pdbx_seq_one_letter_code
_entity_poly.pdbx_strand_id
1 'polypeptide(L)'
;MLETTQIAAENELVRAETRTRAQRAGDGPDDSDSSVMRTSGSIAIATLISRITGFIRTVLVLGMLGAGLASAFQAAYVLPNMIAEVVLGAVLTAIVIPVLVRAEAEDPDGGQDFINRIFTITVLILGAATVLAVIAAPLLTAMNVGDGKVDKPLVTALAYLLLPEILFYGLSALFMAILNVKNVFKPGAWAPVLNNIIQIATLVLFAAMPGEITLNPVRMSDPKLLVLGVGTTLGVIVQAAILLPYLRKAGVRLRLKWGIDARLRRFGNMAVAIIMYVLILQVGLVITYRIAAAATEGGIAAYATAWQLLQLPYGVLGVTILTAIMPRLSRSAASQNRDAVIDDMSLATRLTMLALVPTVAFMTFFGPAIGVAVFHFGDYSTGDASQLGSVLAWGAFTLIPYAMTLVQLRVFYAREDAWTPTLMVLGITIVKVGTSYLGPVLFDDPDLVVRWLFLTNGLGYLVGALVGQYLLYRALDRGRMRDVLNPSALTLAVSIAVAGAVWAVARFTHVDRMATHGGKIVSLLYLAITAVVVLSVIYLLLIAFRIPDMVTISNSVLRLVGRFVPRLAPKEAARPVPDSTTMTVQFPRIGHDEAVPYSGQVEVRRRFDRGSATWQSYAVTSGGAAGETMVLPRIGADPDYLPSQLPTRVHRTPHRSRPGAASDSRPPAEAAPSARPAQPATVPTGSDPMSQTPPANAEPPHRPRGPRLAPGAVVAGGRYRLLEACGGTRGLQFWKAQDSQLNREVGLTFVDPEQTAPPYRPEDHDADPDGPQAILNRTRRLGQLHTAGVARVLDVVRAASGGIVVTEWVPGSSLAEVAEASPSAAGAARAVRALAAGAEAAHRAGAALSIDHPDRIRVSRDGDAVLAFPAVFSGDDRASDVRGLGAVLYALLLGTWALDGATGREVTTAQDRQGPVGGLPPAAPDVERKGQPVPPIKVKQEIPFEISAVATRALEGGAGIRTAGTVQHILDQATVVDLATDVIPRVADDPPISVAPISRTRKQRLLGEGEAGKRNGALLIGTGVFLVFLLMALILWLVNPFADDQANDLESFVGDPGTSESAPATAPQNEAERVVPRSVSLFDPIADKDTTAAENLPNLISGREPAWRTSDYRGTGRFGGLREGLGLVFRLPAGATVSTVQIRTQTPGIDVELRTAQRAVTNIDATSVVGSGTVSRRTTTLTLESPADSPYLVVWITELPENDQGYYQAVIDQVSFRGR
;
A
#
# COMPACT_ATOMS: atom_id res chain seq x y z
N MET A 1 59.33 -18.29 -10.29
CA MET A 1 58.22 -18.58 -11.21
C MET A 1 56.96 -19.01 -10.46
N LEU A 2 56.98 -20.08 -9.66
CA LEU A 2 55.81 -20.53 -8.87
C LEU A 2 55.32 -19.48 -7.85
N GLU A 3 56.22 -18.89 -7.05
CA GLU A 3 55.88 -17.76 -6.15
C GLU A 3 55.28 -16.58 -6.91
N THR A 4 55.79 -16.31 -8.11
CA THR A 4 55.38 -15.19 -8.97
C THR A 4 53.92 -15.32 -9.41
N THR A 5 53.45 -16.55 -9.68
CA THR A 5 52.04 -16.83 -9.93
C THR A 5 51.18 -16.83 -8.68
N GLN A 6 51.72 -17.25 -7.53
CA GLN A 6 50.99 -17.26 -6.25
C GLN A 6 50.68 -15.83 -5.78
N ILE A 7 51.67 -14.93 -5.81
CA ILE A 7 51.50 -13.50 -5.49
C ILE A 7 50.52 -12.83 -6.47
N ALA A 8 50.47 -13.25 -7.74
CA ALA A 8 49.51 -12.73 -8.72
C ALA A 8 48.07 -13.13 -8.36
N ALA A 9 47.83 -14.40 -8.04
CA ALA A 9 46.51 -14.91 -7.65
C ALA A 9 46.00 -14.28 -6.34
N GLU A 10 46.88 -14.08 -5.35
CA GLU A 10 46.56 -13.40 -4.10
C GLU A 10 46.20 -11.92 -4.32
N ASN A 11 46.89 -11.23 -5.22
CA ASN A 11 46.52 -9.87 -5.64
C ASN A 11 45.19 -9.81 -6.42
N GLU A 12 44.84 -10.83 -7.20
CA GLU A 12 43.50 -10.91 -7.83
C GLU A 12 42.40 -11.14 -6.80
N LEU A 13 42.62 -12.00 -5.81
CA LEU A 13 41.68 -12.20 -4.69
C LEU A 13 41.43 -10.90 -3.92
N VAL A 14 42.49 -10.18 -3.52
CA VAL A 14 42.37 -8.88 -2.84
C VAL A 14 41.67 -7.83 -3.72
N ARG A 15 41.91 -7.83 -5.04
CA ARG A 15 41.20 -6.94 -5.98
C ARG A 15 39.74 -7.33 -6.17
N ALA A 16 39.40 -8.62 -6.15
CA ALA A 16 38.03 -9.11 -6.21
C ALA A 16 37.25 -8.71 -4.94
N GLU A 17 37.81 -8.97 -3.75
CA GLU A 17 37.21 -8.51 -2.48
C GLU A 17 37.05 -6.99 -2.46
N THR A 18 38.06 -6.23 -2.91
CA THR A 18 37.99 -4.77 -2.96
C THR A 18 36.88 -4.29 -3.90
N ARG A 19 36.66 -4.95 -5.05
CA ARG A 19 35.52 -4.65 -5.95
C ARG A 19 34.18 -4.98 -5.29
N THR A 20 34.03 -6.14 -4.65
CA THR A 20 32.79 -6.50 -3.94
C THR A 20 32.51 -5.55 -2.76
N ARG A 21 33.55 -5.10 -2.07
CA ARG A 21 33.45 -4.12 -0.97
C ARG A 21 33.12 -2.72 -1.47
N ALA A 22 33.63 -2.32 -2.64
CA ALA A 22 33.27 -1.07 -3.31
C ALA A 22 31.82 -1.09 -3.84
N GLN A 23 31.33 -2.23 -4.36
CA GLN A 23 29.92 -2.39 -4.74
C GLN A 23 29.00 -2.26 -3.52
N ARG A 24 29.31 -2.94 -2.41
CA ARG A 24 28.56 -2.80 -1.14
C ARG A 24 28.65 -1.41 -0.48
N ALA A 25 29.57 -0.56 -0.93
CA ALA A 25 29.66 0.85 -0.51
C ALA A 25 28.92 1.80 -1.47
N GLY A 26 28.40 1.31 -2.60
CA GLY A 26 27.53 2.04 -3.52
C GLY A 26 26.04 1.93 -3.19
N ASP A 27 25.65 0.91 -2.43
CA ASP A 27 24.27 0.68 -1.97
C ASP A 27 23.90 1.67 -0.84
N GLY A 28 23.55 2.89 -1.23
CA GLY A 28 22.99 3.89 -0.33
C GLY A 28 21.60 3.49 0.22
N PRO A 29 21.10 4.18 1.26
CA PRO A 29 19.84 3.82 1.95
C PRO A 29 18.57 3.88 1.07
N ASP A 30 18.65 4.37 -0.17
CA ASP A 30 17.53 4.34 -1.11
C ASP A 30 17.20 2.91 -1.60
N ASP A 31 18.15 1.97 -1.65
CA ASP A 31 17.88 0.64 -2.24
C ASP A 31 17.23 -0.36 -1.27
N SER A 32 17.27 -0.14 0.05
CA SER A 32 16.47 -0.94 1.00
C SER A 32 14.99 -0.78 0.72
N ASP A 33 14.53 0.47 0.57
CA ASP A 33 13.12 0.81 0.38
C ASP A 33 12.65 0.43 -1.02
N SER A 34 13.54 0.55 -2.03
CA SER A 34 13.35 -0.03 -3.35
C SER A 34 13.16 -1.56 -3.27
N SER A 35 14.00 -2.28 -2.52
CA SER A 35 13.93 -3.74 -2.41
C SER A 35 12.67 -4.22 -1.67
N VAL A 36 12.25 -3.50 -0.62
CA VAL A 36 11.03 -3.77 0.15
C VAL A 36 9.80 -3.47 -0.70
N MET A 37 9.72 -2.30 -1.35
CA MET A 37 8.58 -1.95 -2.20
C MET A 37 8.47 -2.88 -3.43
N ARG A 38 9.59 -3.26 -4.06
CA ARG A 38 9.62 -4.29 -5.12
C ARG A 38 9.15 -5.66 -4.62
N THR A 39 9.46 -6.02 -3.37
CA THR A 39 9.06 -7.31 -2.78
C THR A 39 7.58 -7.31 -2.39
N SER A 40 7.10 -6.31 -1.65
CA SER A 40 5.69 -6.12 -1.31
C SER A 40 4.79 -6.03 -2.54
N GLY A 41 5.23 -5.30 -3.58
CA GLY A 41 4.52 -5.25 -4.87
C GLY A 41 4.39 -6.63 -5.52
N SER A 42 5.45 -7.45 -5.50
CA SER A 42 5.38 -8.82 -6.05
C SER A 42 4.45 -9.77 -5.27
N ILE A 43 4.29 -9.57 -3.95
CA ILE A 43 3.35 -10.32 -3.10
C ILE A 43 1.91 -9.89 -3.42
N ALA A 44 1.65 -8.59 -3.55
CA ALA A 44 0.34 -8.06 -3.90
C ALA A 44 -0.13 -8.54 -5.29
N ILE A 45 0.77 -8.52 -6.29
CA ILE A 45 0.50 -9.06 -7.63
C ILE A 45 0.18 -10.56 -7.57
N ALA A 46 1.00 -11.37 -6.90
CA ALA A 46 0.76 -12.81 -6.78
C ALA A 46 -0.57 -13.12 -6.06
N THR A 47 -0.92 -12.36 -5.02
CA THR A 47 -2.20 -12.48 -4.29
C THR A 47 -3.39 -12.13 -5.19
N LEU A 48 -3.27 -11.10 -6.02
CA LEU A 48 -4.32 -10.70 -6.97
C LEU A 48 -4.51 -11.74 -8.08
N ILE A 49 -3.42 -12.24 -8.67
CA ILE A 49 -3.45 -13.35 -9.65
C ILE A 49 -4.00 -14.63 -9.00
N SER A 50 -3.71 -14.90 -7.73
CA SER A 50 -4.26 -16.06 -7.00
C SER A 50 -5.78 -15.94 -6.81
N ARG A 51 -6.31 -14.75 -6.50
CA ARG A 51 -7.75 -14.51 -6.39
C ARG A 51 -8.45 -14.64 -7.75
N ILE A 52 -7.81 -14.14 -8.81
CA ILE A 52 -8.27 -14.24 -10.20
C ILE A 52 -8.32 -15.68 -10.69
N THR A 53 -7.23 -16.43 -10.56
CA THR A 53 -7.17 -17.84 -10.99
C THR A 53 -8.11 -18.72 -10.18
N GLY A 54 -8.23 -18.49 -8.87
CA GLY A 54 -9.23 -19.18 -8.03
C GLY A 54 -10.68 -18.84 -8.39
N PHE A 55 -10.94 -17.64 -8.91
CA PHE A 55 -12.25 -17.23 -9.42
C PHE A 55 -12.57 -17.88 -10.78
N ILE A 56 -11.64 -17.84 -11.74
CA ILE A 56 -11.76 -18.55 -13.02
C ILE A 56 -12.04 -20.03 -12.78
N ARG A 57 -11.27 -20.67 -11.88
CA ARG A 57 -11.51 -22.06 -11.48
C ARG A 57 -12.92 -22.27 -10.95
N THR A 58 -13.43 -21.43 -10.05
CA THR A 58 -14.81 -21.58 -9.53
C THR A 58 -15.86 -21.43 -10.61
N VAL A 59 -15.71 -20.49 -11.57
CA VAL A 59 -16.62 -20.37 -12.72
C VAL A 59 -16.59 -21.63 -13.60
N LEU A 60 -15.40 -22.19 -13.88
CA LEU A 60 -15.27 -23.45 -14.63
C LEU A 60 -15.87 -24.64 -13.88
N VAL A 61 -15.67 -24.75 -12.56
CA VAL A 61 -16.27 -25.81 -11.72
C VAL A 61 -17.80 -25.76 -11.77
N LEU A 62 -18.41 -24.57 -11.73
CA LEU A 62 -19.86 -24.44 -11.86
C LEU A 62 -20.34 -24.79 -13.27
N GLY A 63 -19.70 -24.24 -14.31
CA GLY A 63 -20.14 -24.39 -15.71
C GLY A 63 -19.84 -25.75 -16.36
N MET A 64 -18.87 -26.52 -15.85
CA MET A 64 -18.49 -27.86 -16.39
C MET A 64 -19.08 -29.03 -15.59
N LEU A 65 -19.83 -28.76 -14.52
CA LEU A 65 -20.44 -29.79 -13.67
C LEU A 65 -21.93 -29.52 -13.40
N GLY A 66 -22.42 -28.29 -13.53
CA GLY A 66 -23.76 -27.92 -13.11
C GLY A 66 -23.90 -27.91 -11.58
N ALA A 67 -25.03 -27.40 -11.08
CA ALA A 67 -25.17 -27.03 -9.66
C ALA A 67 -25.06 -28.20 -8.67
N GLY A 68 -25.62 -29.37 -9.00
CA GLY A 68 -25.61 -30.57 -8.15
C GLY A 68 -24.21 -31.18 -7.99
N LEU A 69 -23.54 -31.48 -9.10
CA LEU A 69 -22.18 -32.05 -9.09
C LEU A 69 -21.14 -31.04 -8.55
N ALA A 70 -21.27 -29.74 -8.87
CA ALA A 70 -20.44 -28.71 -8.27
C ALA A 70 -20.59 -28.64 -6.75
N SER A 71 -21.81 -28.86 -6.21
CA SER A 71 -22.05 -28.94 -4.78
C SER A 71 -21.46 -30.20 -4.14
N ALA A 72 -21.57 -31.35 -4.81
CA ALA A 72 -20.94 -32.59 -4.36
C ALA A 72 -19.41 -32.46 -4.32
N PHE A 73 -18.81 -31.90 -5.38
CA PHE A 73 -17.39 -31.58 -5.44
C PHE A 73 -16.97 -30.58 -4.35
N GLN A 74 -17.68 -29.47 -4.20
CA GLN A 74 -17.37 -28.44 -3.19
C GLN A 74 -17.51 -28.97 -1.75
N ALA A 75 -18.46 -29.87 -1.49
CA ALA A 75 -18.65 -30.51 -0.19
C ALA A 75 -17.50 -31.48 0.17
N ALA A 76 -16.86 -32.10 -0.83
CA ALA A 76 -15.65 -32.93 -0.64
C ALA A 76 -14.39 -32.05 -0.55
N TYR A 77 -14.22 -31.10 -1.47
CA TYR A 77 -13.06 -30.21 -1.61
C TYR A 77 -12.79 -29.34 -0.37
N VAL A 78 -13.81 -29.01 0.43
CA VAL A 78 -13.59 -28.22 1.65
C VAL A 78 -13.00 -29.03 2.81
N LEU A 79 -13.26 -30.34 2.88
CA LEU A 79 -12.89 -31.20 4.03
C LEU A 79 -11.39 -31.23 4.35
N PRO A 80 -10.46 -31.33 3.38
CA PRO A 80 -9.03 -31.38 3.68
C PRO A 80 -8.54 -30.09 4.34
N ASN A 81 -9.03 -28.94 3.87
CA ASN A 81 -8.68 -27.64 4.43
C ASN A 81 -9.26 -27.44 5.84
N MET A 82 -10.52 -27.82 6.07
CA MET A 82 -11.15 -27.73 7.41
C MET A 82 -10.35 -28.50 8.47
N ILE A 83 -9.88 -29.70 8.12
CA ILE A 83 -9.10 -30.55 9.03
C ILE A 83 -7.68 -29.99 9.22
N ALA A 84 -7.00 -29.56 8.15
CA ALA A 84 -5.68 -28.93 8.24
C ALA A 84 -5.71 -27.62 9.06
N GLU A 85 -6.77 -26.82 8.96
CA GLU A 85 -6.97 -25.61 9.76
C GLU A 85 -7.13 -25.91 11.25
N VAL A 86 -7.97 -26.87 11.63
CA VAL A 86 -8.19 -27.28 13.03
C VAL A 86 -6.92 -27.88 13.64
N VAL A 87 -6.21 -28.72 12.86
CA VAL A 87 -5.04 -29.45 13.34
C VAL A 87 -3.79 -28.57 13.48
N LEU A 88 -3.62 -27.57 12.61
CA LEU A 88 -2.37 -26.78 12.58
C LEU A 88 -2.49 -25.32 12.13
N GLY A 89 -3.44 -24.98 11.25
CA GLY A 89 -3.43 -23.75 10.45
C GLY A 89 -3.17 -22.45 11.22
N ALA A 90 -4.05 -22.09 12.15
CA ALA A 90 -3.91 -20.85 12.94
C ALA A 90 -2.88 -20.97 14.08
N VAL A 91 -2.63 -22.18 14.59
CA VAL A 91 -1.63 -22.46 15.64
C VAL A 91 -0.22 -22.16 15.12
N LEU A 92 0.06 -22.55 13.87
CA LEU A 92 1.33 -22.34 13.20
C LEU A 92 1.69 -20.85 13.10
N THR A 93 0.78 -20.01 12.59
CA THR A 93 1.07 -18.59 12.37
C THR A 93 1.22 -17.81 13.67
N ALA A 94 0.42 -18.13 14.70
CA ALA A 94 0.45 -17.43 15.98
C ALA A 94 1.60 -17.85 16.91
N ILE A 95 2.02 -19.11 16.90
CA ILE A 95 3.03 -19.65 17.84
C ILE A 95 4.34 -19.97 17.15
N VAL A 96 4.29 -20.64 15.99
CA VAL A 96 5.51 -21.17 15.36
C VAL A 96 6.33 -20.06 14.73
N ILE A 97 5.73 -19.01 14.16
CA ILE A 97 6.49 -17.87 13.63
C ILE A 97 7.30 -17.16 14.74
N PRO A 98 6.71 -16.68 15.86
CA PRO A 98 7.49 -16.07 16.95
C PRO A 98 8.56 -16.97 17.56
N VAL A 99 8.25 -18.26 17.79
CA VAL A 99 9.22 -19.21 18.36
C VAL A 99 10.33 -19.55 17.36
N LEU A 100 10.05 -19.58 16.06
CA LEU A 100 11.05 -19.83 15.02
C LEU A 100 11.99 -18.63 14.82
N VAL A 101 11.48 -17.40 14.83
CA VAL A 101 12.32 -16.18 14.84
C VAL A 101 13.25 -16.20 16.06
N ARG A 102 12.72 -16.57 17.23
CA ARG A 102 13.50 -16.70 18.45
C ARG A 102 14.56 -17.80 18.37
N ALA A 103 14.22 -18.98 17.84
CA ALA A 103 15.17 -20.08 17.66
C ALA A 103 16.28 -19.72 16.65
N GLU A 104 15.97 -18.97 15.59
CA GLU A 104 16.98 -18.46 14.66
C GLU A 104 17.95 -17.45 15.30
N ALA A 105 17.47 -16.63 16.24
CA ALA A 105 18.30 -15.64 16.94
C ALA A 105 19.07 -16.21 18.14
N GLU A 106 18.56 -17.24 18.82
CA GLU A 106 19.13 -17.80 20.06
C GLU A 106 19.93 -19.10 19.85
N ASP A 107 19.57 -19.95 18.88
CA ASP A 107 20.20 -21.27 18.73
C ASP A 107 21.47 -21.20 17.84
N PRO A 108 22.60 -21.79 18.26
CA PRO A 108 23.89 -21.69 17.54
C PRO A 108 23.92 -22.41 16.19
N ASP A 109 22.85 -23.10 15.79
CA ASP A 109 22.69 -23.70 14.46
C ASP A 109 21.75 -22.89 13.53
N GLY A 110 21.29 -21.71 13.95
CA GLY A 110 20.34 -20.88 13.22
C GLY A 110 18.90 -21.43 13.21
N GLY A 111 18.54 -22.16 14.27
CA GLY A 111 17.22 -22.76 14.50
C GLY A 111 16.97 -24.07 13.74
N GLN A 112 18.01 -24.73 13.20
CA GLN A 112 17.86 -25.89 12.32
C GLN A 112 17.36 -27.13 13.09
N ASP A 113 17.76 -27.34 14.34
CA ASP A 113 17.23 -28.41 15.18
C ASP A 113 15.74 -28.21 15.49
N PHE A 114 15.34 -26.97 15.80
CA PHE A 114 13.95 -26.60 16.02
C PHE A 114 13.09 -26.81 14.76
N ILE A 115 13.55 -26.33 13.59
CA ILE A 115 12.87 -26.54 12.30
C ILE A 115 12.65 -28.04 12.03
N ASN A 116 13.65 -28.88 12.30
CA ASN A 116 13.56 -30.31 12.03
C ASN A 116 12.63 -31.05 13.01
N ARG A 117 12.63 -30.69 14.29
CA ARG A 117 11.65 -31.20 15.26
C ARG A 117 10.23 -30.81 14.86
N ILE A 118 9.99 -29.55 14.53
CA ILE A 118 8.63 -29.09 14.23
C ILE A 118 8.14 -29.62 12.88
N PHE A 119 9.00 -29.76 11.87
CA PHE A 119 8.70 -30.50 10.64
C PHE A 119 8.29 -31.94 10.93
N THR A 120 9.00 -32.64 11.80
CA THR A 120 8.69 -34.03 12.18
C THR A 120 7.36 -34.14 12.90
N ILE A 121 7.09 -33.24 13.85
CA ILE A 121 5.82 -33.16 14.59
C ILE A 121 4.67 -32.84 13.62
N THR A 122 4.85 -31.87 12.72
CA THR A 122 3.85 -31.51 11.69
C THR A 122 3.55 -32.69 10.76
N VAL A 123 4.56 -33.37 10.22
CA VAL A 123 4.36 -34.54 9.34
C VAL A 123 3.69 -35.69 10.10
N LEU A 124 4.05 -35.94 11.36
CA LEU A 124 3.44 -36.97 12.19
C LEU A 124 1.96 -36.67 12.49
N ILE A 125 1.66 -35.46 12.96
CA ILE A 125 0.30 -35.07 13.36
C ILE A 125 -0.61 -34.96 12.13
N LEU A 126 -0.16 -34.31 11.04
CA LEU A 126 -0.94 -34.23 9.81
C LEU A 126 -1.07 -35.60 9.13
N GLY A 127 -0.03 -36.44 9.16
CA GLY A 127 -0.10 -37.81 8.62
C GLY A 127 -1.11 -38.67 9.38
N ALA A 128 -1.08 -38.63 10.71
CA ALA A 128 -2.08 -39.29 11.55
C ALA A 128 -3.50 -38.73 11.30
N ALA A 129 -3.66 -37.41 11.23
CA ALA A 129 -4.94 -36.78 10.92
C ALA A 129 -5.45 -37.15 9.51
N THR A 130 -4.56 -37.28 8.52
CA THR A 130 -4.89 -37.70 7.16
C THR A 130 -5.39 -39.14 7.13
N VAL A 131 -4.68 -40.07 7.80
CA VAL A 131 -5.09 -41.48 7.89
C VAL A 131 -6.41 -41.62 8.64
N LEU A 132 -6.57 -40.94 9.77
CA LEU A 132 -7.82 -40.93 10.53
C LEU A 132 -8.98 -40.33 9.73
N ALA A 133 -8.75 -39.26 8.96
CA ALA A 133 -9.77 -38.64 8.12
C ALA A 133 -10.17 -39.53 6.94
N VAL A 134 -9.23 -40.22 6.30
CA VAL A 134 -9.51 -41.20 5.22
C VAL A 134 -10.32 -42.39 5.77
N ILE A 135 -9.97 -42.92 6.95
CA ILE A 135 -10.76 -43.97 7.61
C ILE A 135 -12.16 -43.46 7.99
N ALA A 136 -12.26 -42.22 8.47
CA ALA A 136 -13.51 -41.57 8.85
C ALA A 136 -14.26 -40.92 7.67
N ALA A 137 -13.83 -41.09 6.42
CA ALA A 137 -14.39 -40.34 5.29
C ALA A 137 -15.92 -40.44 5.16
N PRO A 138 -16.56 -41.64 5.29
CA PRO A 138 -18.02 -41.76 5.26
C PRO A 138 -18.73 -41.07 6.43
N LEU A 139 -18.07 -40.92 7.59
CA LEU A 139 -18.60 -40.19 8.73
C LEU A 139 -18.46 -38.68 8.52
N LEU A 140 -17.34 -38.22 7.98
CA LEU A 140 -17.10 -36.81 7.66
C LEU A 140 -18.09 -36.31 6.60
N THR A 141 -18.35 -37.09 5.54
CA THR A 141 -19.36 -36.73 4.52
C THR A 141 -20.78 -36.81 5.08
N ALA A 142 -21.11 -37.82 5.89
CA ALA A 142 -22.41 -37.90 6.58
C ALA A 142 -22.64 -36.74 7.57
N MET A 143 -21.59 -36.19 8.20
CA MET A 143 -21.70 -35.00 9.03
C MET A 143 -21.89 -33.72 8.19
N ASN A 144 -21.16 -33.57 7.08
CA ASN A 144 -21.12 -32.36 6.26
C ASN A 144 -22.34 -32.20 5.34
N VAL A 145 -22.88 -33.32 4.83
CA VAL A 145 -23.98 -33.35 3.85
C VAL A 145 -25.27 -33.92 4.44
N GLY A 146 -25.17 -34.79 5.45
CA GLY A 146 -26.32 -35.51 6.00
C GLY A 146 -26.90 -36.50 4.98
N ASP A 147 -28.22 -36.65 5.01
CA ASP A 147 -29.03 -37.41 4.07
C ASP A 147 -29.89 -36.45 3.23
N GLY A 148 -29.25 -35.37 2.75
CA GLY A 148 -29.85 -34.34 1.92
C GLY A 148 -29.95 -34.73 0.44
N LYS A 149 -30.21 -33.74 -0.42
CA LYS A 149 -30.38 -33.93 -1.87
C LYS A 149 -29.06 -34.08 -2.63
N VAL A 150 -27.97 -33.53 -2.09
CA VAL A 150 -26.61 -33.68 -2.65
C VAL A 150 -26.13 -35.13 -2.50
N ASP A 151 -25.60 -35.72 -3.59
CA ASP A 151 -25.14 -37.11 -3.66
C ASP A 151 -24.00 -37.41 -2.66
N LYS A 152 -24.38 -37.86 -1.46
CA LYS A 152 -23.50 -38.28 -0.37
C LYS A 152 -22.52 -39.41 -0.77
N PRO A 153 -22.93 -40.49 -1.47
CA PRO A 153 -22.01 -41.44 -2.09
C PRO A 153 -20.92 -40.81 -2.97
N LEU A 154 -21.27 -39.91 -3.89
CA LEU A 154 -20.32 -39.21 -4.75
C LEU A 154 -19.37 -38.30 -3.95
N VAL A 155 -19.90 -37.53 -2.99
CA VAL A 155 -19.09 -36.72 -2.06
C VAL A 155 -18.08 -37.62 -1.32
N THR A 156 -18.47 -38.84 -0.97
CA THR A 156 -17.60 -39.80 -0.27
C THR A 156 -16.53 -40.39 -1.20
N ALA A 157 -16.88 -40.70 -2.46
CA ALA A 157 -15.92 -41.14 -3.47
C ALA A 157 -14.86 -40.06 -3.75
N LEU A 158 -15.28 -38.79 -3.89
CA LEU A 158 -14.38 -37.64 -4.05
C LEU A 158 -13.55 -37.38 -2.78
N ALA A 159 -14.14 -37.49 -1.58
CA ALA A 159 -13.41 -37.31 -0.33
C ALA A 159 -12.24 -38.30 -0.19
N TYR A 160 -12.38 -39.56 -0.63
CA TYR A 160 -11.26 -40.51 -0.63
C TYR A 160 -10.07 -40.06 -1.50
N LEU A 161 -10.31 -39.32 -2.58
CA LEU A 161 -9.26 -38.77 -3.45
C LEU A 161 -8.63 -37.49 -2.86
N LEU A 162 -9.45 -36.62 -2.27
CA LEU A 162 -9.04 -35.27 -1.81
C LEU A 162 -8.50 -35.23 -0.38
N LEU A 163 -8.93 -36.10 0.54
CA LEU A 163 -8.45 -36.10 1.94
C LEU A 163 -6.93 -36.25 2.13
N PRO A 164 -6.16 -36.93 1.26
CA PRO A 164 -4.69 -36.86 1.24
C PRO A 164 -4.10 -35.44 1.22
N GLU A 165 -4.84 -34.43 0.75
CA GLU A 165 -4.40 -33.03 0.72
C GLU A 165 -4.18 -32.42 2.12
N ILE A 166 -4.77 -32.98 3.19
CA ILE A 166 -4.59 -32.52 4.59
C ILE A 166 -3.09 -32.35 4.90
N LEU A 167 -2.29 -33.34 4.54
CA LEU A 167 -0.84 -33.33 4.72
C LEU A 167 -0.19 -32.19 3.94
N PHE A 168 -0.54 -32.02 2.66
CA PHE A 168 0.08 -31.04 1.77
C PHE A 168 -0.33 -29.60 2.07
N TYR A 169 -1.56 -29.35 2.52
CA TYR A 169 -2.01 -28.04 3.00
C TYR A 169 -1.24 -27.59 4.24
N GLY A 170 -1.21 -28.41 5.30
CA GLY A 170 -0.51 -28.06 6.52
C GLY A 170 1.02 -28.00 6.35
N LEU A 171 1.58 -28.81 5.44
CA LEU A 171 3.01 -28.73 5.09
C LEU A 171 3.34 -27.49 4.24
N SER A 172 2.46 -27.08 3.31
CA SER A 172 2.57 -25.81 2.59
C SER A 172 2.60 -24.63 3.55
N ALA A 173 1.71 -24.64 4.56
CA ALA A 173 1.67 -23.61 5.60
C ALA A 173 2.98 -23.58 6.41
N LEU A 174 3.49 -24.73 6.87
CA LEU A 174 4.77 -24.82 7.59
C LEU A 174 5.94 -24.29 6.75
N PHE A 175 6.02 -24.69 5.48
CA PHE A 175 7.06 -24.23 4.56
C PHE A 175 6.98 -22.72 4.32
N MET A 176 5.78 -22.17 4.19
CA MET A 176 5.56 -20.72 4.09
C MET A 176 5.98 -19.99 5.37
N ALA A 177 5.66 -20.51 6.55
CA ALA A 177 6.08 -19.92 7.82
C ALA A 177 7.61 -19.90 7.97
N ILE A 178 8.30 -20.99 7.62
CA ILE A 178 9.77 -21.05 7.66
C ILE A 178 10.39 -20.07 6.64
N LEU A 179 9.88 -20.03 5.40
CA LEU A 179 10.38 -19.11 4.38
C LEU A 179 10.14 -17.64 4.74
N ASN A 180 9.01 -17.31 5.36
CA ASN A 180 8.72 -15.95 5.84
C ASN A 180 9.70 -15.51 6.94
N VAL A 181 10.05 -16.39 7.89
CA VAL A 181 11.07 -16.08 8.91
C VAL A 181 12.46 -15.90 8.29
N LYS A 182 12.80 -16.69 7.27
CA LYS A 182 14.03 -16.52 6.45
C LYS A 182 13.93 -15.34 5.45
N ASN A 183 12.91 -14.50 5.52
CA ASN A 183 12.65 -13.34 4.63
C ASN A 183 12.47 -13.67 3.13
N VAL A 184 12.13 -14.92 2.79
CA VAL A 184 11.92 -15.41 1.41
C VAL A 184 10.42 -15.48 1.10
N PHE A 185 9.75 -14.33 1.06
CA PHE A 185 8.28 -14.24 0.95
C PHE A 185 7.70 -14.68 -0.40
N LYS A 186 8.44 -14.46 -1.51
CA LYS A 186 7.90 -14.59 -2.88
C LYS A 186 7.35 -15.98 -3.23
N PRO A 187 8.02 -17.11 -2.92
CA PRO A 187 7.50 -18.45 -3.26
C PRO A 187 6.18 -18.77 -2.56
N GLY A 188 6.01 -18.33 -1.31
CA GLY A 188 4.77 -18.51 -0.56
C GLY A 188 3.58 -17.84 -1.22
N ALA A 189 3.76 -16.62 -1.74
CA ALA A 189 2.71 -15.87 -2.43
C ALA A 189 2.35 -16.45 -3.82
N TRP A 190 3.30 -17.10 -4.50
CA TRP A 190 3.07 -17.69 -5.83
C TRP A 190 2.59 -19.15 -5.80
N ALA A 191 2.82 -19.92 -4.74
CA ALA A 191 2.42 -21.32 -4.69
C ALA A 191 0.89 -21.55 -4.89
N PRO A 192 -0.03 -20.75 -4.31
CA PRO A 192 -1.47 -20.86 -4.58
C PRO A 192 -1.86 -20.55 -6.02
N VAL A 193 -1.10 -19.70 -6.72
CA VAL A 193 -1.32 -19.41 -8.16
C VAL A 193 -1.11 -20.67 -8.99
N LEU A 194 -0.02 -21.41 -8.73
CA LEU A 194 0.26 -22.67 -9.44
C LEU A 194 -0.79 -23.75 -9.13
N ASN A 195 -1.26 -23.82 -7.87
CA ASN A 195 -2.34 -24.73 -7.49
C ASN A 195 -3.59 -24.48 -8.35
N ASN A 196 -4.06 -23.22 -8.41
CA ASN A 196 -5.21 -22.85 -9.23
C ASN A 196 -4.99 -23.12 -10.73
N ILE A 197 -3.79 -22.86 -11.26
CA ILE A 197 -3.46 -23.15 -12.67
C ILE A 197 -3.54 -24.65 -12.97
N ILE A 198 -3.05 -25.51 -12.07
CA ILE A 198 -3.12 -26.97 -12.24
C ILE A 198 -4.57 -27.46 -12.12
N GLN A 199 -5.37 -26.86 -11.24
CA GLN A 199 -6.80 -27.18 -11.14
C GLN A 199 -7.58 -26.72 -12.39
N ILE A 200 -7.27 -25.55 -12.97
CA ILE A 200 -7.82 -25.11 -14.26
C ILE A 200 -7.40 -26.09 -15.38
N ALA A 201 -6.12 -26.47 -15.46
CA ALA A 201 -5.64 -27.44 -16.45
C ALA A 201 -6.30 -28.82 -16.29
N THR A 202 -6.60 -29.23 -15.07
CA THR A 202 -7.35 -30.45 -14.76
C THR A 202 -8.78 -30.38 -15.27
N LEU A 203 -9.47 -29.25 -15.06
CA LEU A 203 -10.84 -29.03 -15.55
C LEU A 203 -10.91 -28.98 -17.08
N VAL A 204 -9.93 -28.34 -17.73
CA VAL A 204 -9.80 -28.33 -19.19
C VAL A 204 -9.52 -29.75 -19.74
N LEU A 205 -8.68 -30.54 -19.08
CA LEU A 205 -8.41 -31.93 -19.45
C LEU A 205 -9.63 -32.85 -19.23
N PHE A 206 -10.39 -32.62 -18.17
CA PHE A 206 -11.66 -33.30 -17.88
C PHE A 206 -12.72 -33.02 -18.96
N ALA A 207 -12.84 -31.76 -19.38
CA ALA A 207 -13.75 -31.35 -20.46
C ALA A 207 -13.32 -31.91 -21.83
N ALA A 208 -12.02 -31.93 -22.13
CA ALA A 208 -11.48 -32.48 -23.38
C ALA A 208 -11.50 -34.02 -23.47
N MET A 209 -11.83 -34.73 -22.39
CA MET A 209 -11.92 -36.19 -22.37
C MET A 209 -13.31 -36.65 -22.86
N PRO A 210 -13.42 -37.61 -23.80
CA PRO A 210 -14.73 -38.13 -24.24
C PRO A 210 -15.39 -39.02 -23.18
N GLY A 211 -16.72 -38.99 -23.11
CA GLY A 211 -17.55 -39.78 -22.21
C GLY A 211 -18.49 -38.93 -21.32
N GLU A 212 -19.64 -39.50 -20.96
CA GLU A 212 -20.60 -38.88 -20.02
C GLU A 212 -20.11 -38.99 -18.57
N ILE A 213 -20.56 -38.10 -17.70
CA ILE A 213 -20.25 -38.18 -16.26
C ILE A 213 -21.04 -39.35 -15.67
N THR A 214 -20.36 -40.41 -15.25
CA THR A 214 -21.06 -41.52 -14.59
C THR A 214 -21.50 -41.12 -13.17
N LEU A 215 -22.81 -40.84 -13.02
CA LEU A 215 -23.51 -40.54 -11.76
C LEU A 215 -23.61 -41.76 -10.82
N ASN A 216 -22.61 -42.66 -10.85
CA ASN A 216 -22.71 -43.98 -10.26
C ASN A 216 -21.51 -44.23 -9.33
N PRO A 217 -21.68 -44.12 -7.99
CA PRO A 217 -20.58 -44.06 -7.01
C PRO A 217 -19.76 -45.36 -6.92
N VAL A 218 -20.22 -46.45 -7.55
CA VAL A 218 -19.51 -47.74 -7.63
C VAL A 218 -18.40 -47.70 -8.71
N ARG A 219 -18.44 -46.77 -9.66
CA ARG A 219 -17.44 -46.63 -10.75
C ARG A 219 -16.27 -45.73 -10.37
N MET A 220 -15.61 -46.06 -9.27
CA MET A 220 -14.40 -45.37 -8.78
C MET A 220 -13.21 -45.41 -9.77
N SER A 221 -13.31 -46.26 -10.81
CA SER A 221 -12.35 -46.39 -11.91
C SER A 221 -12.70 -45.57 -13.16
N ASP A 222 -13.71 -44.70 -13.11
CA ASP A 222 -14.04 -43.83 -14.25
C ASP A 222 -12.91 -42.81 -14.51
N PRO A 223 -12.35 -42.74 -15.74
CA PRO A 223 -11.27 -41.82 -16.07
C PRO A 223 -11.57 -40.36 -15.75
N LYS A 224 -12.82 -39.89 -15.93
CA LYS A 224 -13.18 -38.49 -15.67
C LYS A 224 -13.16 -38.15 -14.18
N LEU A 225 -13.73 -39.02 -13.35
CA LEU A 225 -13.77 -38.82 -11.89
C LEU A 225 -12.35 -38.88 -11.29
N LEU A 226 -11.52 -39.81 -11.78
CA LEU A 226 -10.10 -39.91 -11.40
C LEU A 226 -9.29 -38.69 -11.85
N VAL A 227 -9.47 -38.17 -13.08
CA VAL A 227 -8.82 -36.94 -13.53
C VAL A 227 -9.18 -35.76 -12.62
N LEU A 228 -10.46 -35.57 -12.30
CA LEU A 228 -10.91 -34.46 -11.47
C LEU A 228 -10.32 -34.52 -10.05
N GLY A 229 -10.40 -35.68 -9.37
CA GLY A 229 -9.89 -35.84 -8.01
C GLY A 229 -8.36 -35.84 -7.93
N VAL A 230 -7.68 -36.64 -8.75
CA VAL A 230 -6.21 -36.76 -8.70
C VAL A 230 -5.53 -35.48 -9.21
N GLY A 231 -6.09 -34.81 -10.22
CA GLY A 231 -5.54 -33.56 -10.75
C GLY A 231 -5.70 -32.37 -9.80
N THR A 232 -6.78 -32.32 -9.00
CA THR A 232 -6.92 -31.29 -7.97
C THR A 232 -5.97 -31.50 -6.80
N THR A 233 -5.81 -32.73 -6.31
CA THR A 233 -4.79 -33.09 -5.32
C THR A 233 -3.36 -32.87 -5.84
N LEU A 234 -3.09 -33.11 -7.12
CA LEU A 234 -1.81 -32.79 -7.75
C LEU A 234 -1.48 -31.29 -7.67
N GLY A 235 -2.48 -30.41 -7.79
CA GLY A 235 -2.32 -28.97 -7.57
C GLY A 235 -1.81 -28.63 -6.17
N VAL A 236 -2.37 -29.26 -5.13
CA VAL A 236 -1.94 -29.06 -3.73
C VAL A 236 -0.56 -29.69 -3.46
N ILE A 237 -0.26 -30.83 -4.08
CA ILE A 237 1.07 -31.45 -4.04
C ILE A 237 2.13 -30.51 -4.64
N VAL A 238 1.86 -29.91 -5.81
CA VAL A 238 2.80 -28.96 -6.44
C VAL A 238 2.92 -27.66 -5.63
N GLN A 239 1.83 -27.18 -5.00
CA GLN A 239 1.86 -26.05 -4.06
C GLN A 239 2.85 -26.29 -2.91
N ALA A 240 2.88 -27.49 -2.33
CA ALA A 240 3.86 -27.84 -1.31
C ALA A 240 5.27 -28.05 -1.90
N ALA A 241 5.35 -28.72 -3.06
CA ALA A 241 6.63 -29.11 -3.67
C ALA A 241 7.45 -27.90 -4.17
N ILE A 242 6.83 -26.85 -4.73
CA ILE A 242 7.56 -25.67 -5.21
C ILE A 242 8.29 -24.92 -4.09
N LEU A 243 7.87 -25.06 -2.83
CA LEU A 243 8.54 -24.43 -1.69
C LEU A 243 9.85 -25.16 -1.30
N LEU A 244 9.99 -26.45 -1.59
CA LEU A 244 11.16 -27.27 -1.22
C LEU A 244 12.49 -26.75 -1.85
N PRO A 245 12.57 -26.38 -3.14
CA PRO A 245 13.74 -25.73 -3.72
C PRO A 245 14.15 -24.43 -3.00
N TYR A 246 13.19 -23.61 -2.55
CA TYR A 246 13.49 -22.35 -1.89
C TYR A 246 13.92 -22.55 -0.43
N LEU A 247 13.37 -23.55 0.28
CA LEU A 247 13.87 -23.94 1.61
C LEU A 247 15.34 -24.38 1.54
N ARG A 248 15.71 -25.19 0.53
CA ARG A 248 17.11 -25.58 0.29
C ARG A 248 18.00 -24.37 0.00
N LYS A 249 17.53 -23.40 -0.80
CA LYS A 249 18.24 -22.14 -1.08
C LYS A 249 18.37 -21.23 0.15
N ALA A 250 17.39 -21.25 1.06
CA ALA A 250 17.43 -20.57 2.36
C ALA A 250 18.27 -21.33 3.41
N GLY A 251 19.05 -22.34 3.01
CA GLY A 251 19.92 -23.12 3.88
C GLY A 251 19.20 -24.13 4.79
N VAL A 252 17.88 -24.29 4.69
CA VAL A 252 17.09 -25.17 5.55
C VAL A 252 17.27 -26.63 5.14
N ARG A 253 17.75 -27.47 6.07
CA ARG A 253 18.04 -28.89 5.83
C ARG A 253 17.00 -29.78 6.54
N LEU A 254 15.86 -29.99 5.88
CA LEU A 254 14.78 -30.86 6.36
C LEU A 254 15.29 -32.30 6.59
N ARG A 255 15.11 -32.79 7.82
CA ARG A 255 15.44 -34.12 8.33
C ARG A 255 14.43 -34.50 9.41
N LEU A 256 14.04 -35.77 9.48
CA LEU A 256 13.22 -36.26 10.58
C LEU A 256 14.05 -36.29 11.87
N LYS A 257 13.58 -35.58 12.91
CA LYS A 257 14.16 -35.52 14.26
C LYS A 257 13.04 -35.59 15.29
N TRP A 258 13.11 -36.58 16.17
CA TRP A 258 12.10 -36.81 17.20
C TRP A 258 12.31 -35.91 18.43
N GLY A 259 11.21 -35.55 19.09
CA GLY A 259 11.20 -34.83 20.37
C GLY A 259 10.61 -33.43 20.31
N ILE A 260 9.84 -33.06 21.33
CA ILE A 260 9.15 -31.76 21.45
C ILE A 260 10.07 -30.76 22.16
N ASP A 261 10.25 -29.57 21.58
CA ASP A 261 11.01 -28.48 22.22
C ASP A 261 10.25 -27.91 23.43
N ALA A 262 10.95 -27.66 24.54
CA ALA A 262 10.37 -27.11 25.76
C ALA A 262 9.77 -25.70 25.58
N ARG A 263 10.26 -24.92 24.60
CA ARG A 263 9.70 -23.62 24.20
C ARG A 263 8.26 -23.76 23.70
N LEU A 264 7.94 -24.84 22.99
CA LEU A 264 6.60 -25.10 22.45
C LEU A 264 5.56 -25.30 23.56
N ARG A 265 5.94 -25.89 24.70
CA ARG A 265 5.05 -26.09 25.85
C ARG A 265 4.58 -24.78 26.49
N ARG A 266 5.39 -23.71 26.43
CA ARG A 266 5.06 -22.40 27.05
C ARG A 266 3.84 -21.72 26.41
N PHE A 267 3.52 -22.05 25.16
CA PHE A 267 2.40 -21.47 24.42
C PHE A 267 1.16 -22.37 24.38
N GLY A 268 1.14 -23.49 25.13
CA GLY A 268 0.06 -24.48 25.08
C GLY A 268 -1.34 -23.92 25.35
N ASN A 269 -1.50 -22.98 26.30
CA ASN A 269 -2.79 -22.34 26.58
C ASN A 269 -3.30 -21.50 25.39
N MET A 270 -2.40 -20.79 24.70
CA MET A 270 -2.75 -20.04 23.50
C MET A 270 -3.07 -20.96 22.32
N ALA A 271 -2.37 -22.10 22.19
CA ALA A 271 -2.69 -23.12 21.20
C ALA A 271 -4.10 -23.69 21.40
N VAL A 272 -4.50 -23.99 22.64
CA VAL A 272 -5.85 -24.48 22.97
C VAL A 272 -6.92 -23.45 22.61
N ALA A 273 -6.74 -22.17 22.97
CA ALA A 273 -7.67 -21.11 22.59
C ALA A 273 -7.83 -21.00 21.05
N ILE A 274 -6.73 -21.07 20.31
CA ILE A 274 -6.73 -20.98 18.84
C ILE A 274 -7.36 -22.21 18.18
N ILE A 275 -7.09 -23.42 18.68
CA ILE A 275 -7.74 -24.65 18.20
C ILE A 275 -9.25 -24.58 18.49
N MET A 276 -9.65 -24.10 19.67
CA MET A 276 -11.05 -23.91 20.04
C MET A 276 -11.75 -22.91 19.09
N TYR A 277 -11.12 -21.76 18.82
CA TYR A 277 -11.59 -20.76 17.85
C TYR A 277 -11.84 -21.37 16.46
N VAL A 278 -10.89 -22.13 15.92
CA VAL A 278 -11.03 -22.75 14.59
C VAL A 278 -12.09 -23.85 14.61
N LEU A 279 -12.13 -24.70 15.65
CA LEU A 279 -13.11 -25.77 15.77
C LEU A 279 -14.56 -25.23 15.80
N ILE A 280 -14.79 -24.10 16.50
CA ILE A 280 -16.11 -23.42 16.50
C ILE A 280 -16.48 -22.97 15.09
N LEU A 281 -15.55 -22.39 14.32
CA LEU A 281 -15.79 -22.00 12.93
C LEU A 281 -16.17 -23.21 12.05
N GLN A 282 -15.43 -24.33 12.18
CA GLN A 282 -15.74 -25.53 11.39
C GLN A 282 -17.08 -26.17 11.77
N VAL A 283 -17.45 -26.21 13.06
CA VAL A 283 -18.79 -26.65 13.49
C VAL A 283 -19.88 -25.79 12.88
N GLY A 284 -19.70 -24.47 12.86
CA GLY A 284 -20.58 -23.55 12.17
C GLY A 284 -20.68 -23.80 10.66
N LEU A 285 -19.58 -24.18 10.01
CA LEU A 285 -19.54 -24.49 8.58
C LEU A 285 -20.22 -25.83 8.24
N VAL A 286 -19.96 -26.90 9.02
CA VAL A 286 -20.61 -28.22 8.87
C VAL A 286 -22.13 -28.10 8.97
N ILE A 287 -22.63 -27.38 9.97
CA ILE A 287 -24.09 -27.16 10.14
C ILE A 287 -24.66 -26.37 8.96
N THR A 288 -23.91 -25.38 8.45
CA THR A 288 -24.30 -24.60 7.26
C THR A 288 -24.43 -25.51 6.04
N TYR A 289 -23.41 -26.31 5.73
CA TYR A 289 -23.39 -27.17 4.55
C TYR A 289 -24.47 -28.25 4.63
N ARG A 290 -24.73 -28.82 5.81
CA ARG A 290 -25.80 -29.80 6.03
C ARG A 290 -27.20 -29.22 5.79
N ILE A 291 -27.46 -27.98 6.19
CA ILE A 291 -28.73 -27.30 5.92
C ILE A 291 -28.84 -26.94 4.43
N ALA A 292 -27.75 -26.48 3.80
CA ALA A 292 -27.72 -26.18 2.37
C ALA A 292 -28.00 -27.42 1.50
N ALA A 293 -27.39 -28.57 1.81
CA ALA A 293 -27.61 -29.83 1.12
C ALA A 293 -28.99 -30.45 1.34
N ALA A 294 -29.62 -30.20 2.49
CA ALA A 294 -31.01 -30.59 2.74
C ALA A 294 -32.00 -29.76 1.90
N ALA A 295 -31.71 -28.47 1.70
CA ALA A 295 -32.55 -27.57 0.92
C ALA A 295 -32.49 -27.88 -0.59
N THR A 296 -31.34 -27.73 -1.25
CA THR A 296 -31.21 -27.89 -2.71
C THR A 296 -29.91 -28.60 -3.11
N GLU A 297 -29.94 -29.26 -4.26
CA GLU A 297 -28.76 -29.91 -4.84
C GLU A 297 -27.65 -28.90 -5.16
N GLY A 298 -28.01 -27.67 -5.57
CA GLY A 298 -27.08 -26.57 -5.78
C GLY A 298 -26.62 -25.81 -4.52
N GLY A 299 -27.18 -26.12 -3.34
CA GLY A 299 -27.12 -25.25 -2.16
C GLY A 299 -25.70 -24.99 -1.64
N ILE A 300 -24.82 -26.00 -1.67
CA ILE A 300 -23.44 -25.87 -1.17
C ILE A 300 -22.59 -25.04 -2.14
N ALA A 301 -22.67 -25.29 -3.45
CA ALA A 301 -21.96 -24.50 -4.46
C ALA A 301 -22.43 -23.04 -4.47
N ALA A 302 -23.74 -22.81 -4.32
CA ALA A 302 -24.32 -21.47 -4.22
C ALA A 302 -23.79 -20.71 -2.99
N TYR A 303 -23.83 -21.30 -1.80
CA TYR A 303 -23.29 -20.70 -0.57
C TYR A 303 -21.79 -20.39 -0.68
N ALA A 304 -20.99 -21.36 -1.15
CA ALA A 304 -19.54 -21.22 -1.25
C ALA A 304 -19.12 -20.13 -2.25
N THR A 305 -19.78 -20.08 -3.40
CA THR A 305 -19.49 -19.11 -4.46
C THR A 305 -19.94 -17.70 -4.07
N ALA A 306 -21.11 -17.55 -3.43
CA ALA A 306 -21.55 -16.28 -2.86
C ALA A 306 -20.58 -15.75 -1.79
N TRP A 307 -20.04 -16.63 -0.93
CA TRP A 307 -19.01 -16.25 0.05
C TRP A 307 -17.70 -15.81 -0.61
N GLN A 308 -17.25 -16.51 -1.66
CA GLN A 308 -16.07 -16.13 -2.44
C GLN A 308 -16.24 -14.75 -3.11
N LEU A 309 -17.43 -14.44 -3.63
CA LEU A 309 -17.76 -13.13 -4.21
C LEU A 309 -17.69 -12.00 -3.17
N LEU A 310 -18.24 -12.18 -1.96
CA LEU A 310 -18.12 -11.19 -0.88
C LEU A 310 -16.67 -10.97 -0.44
N GLN A 311 -15.82 -12.00 -0.47
CA GLN A 311 -14.40 -11.85 -0.13
C GLN A 311 -13.60 -11.00 -1.12
N LEU A 312 -14.10 -10.72 -2.32
CA LEU A 312 -13.40 -9.90 -3.31
C LEU A 312 -13.38 -8.40 -2.92
N PRO A 313 -14.51 -7.69 -2.71
CA PRO A 313 -14.50 -6.31 -2.23
C PRO A 313 -13.81 -6.15 -0.87
N TYR A 314 -14.07 -7.05 0.10
CA TYR A 314 -13.41 -6.98 1.40
C TYR A 314 -11.89 -7.13 1.27
N GLY A 315 -11.43 -8.06 0.41
CA GLY A 315 -10.01 -8.29 0.16
C GLY A 315 -9.27 -7.12 -0.50
N VAL A 316 -9.98 -6.24 -1.22
CA VAL A 316 -9.41 -5.05 -1.87
C VAL A 316 -9.55 -3.80 -0.99
N LEU A 317 -10.71 -3.58 -0.37
CA LEU A 317 -11.05 -2.35 0.36
C LEU A 317 -10.85 -2.49 1.88
N GLY A 318 -11.45 -3.53 2.47
CA GLY A 318 -11.38 -3.74 3.93
C GLY A 318 -9.97 -4.11 4.41
N VAL A 319 -9.28 -5.00 3.69
CA VAL A 319 -7.92 -5.42 4.05
C VAL A 319 -6.89 -4.29 3.86
N THR A 320 -7.03 -3.43 2.85
CA THR A 320 -6.09 -2.31 2.64
C THR A 320 -6.25 -1.22 3.69
N ILE A 321 -7.49 -0.83 4.03
CA ILE A 321 -7.78 0.09 5.14
C ILE A 321 -7.27 -0.48 6.47
N LEU A 322 -7.53 -1.77 6.73
CA LEU A 322 -7.02 -2.45 7.93
C LEU A 322 -5.48 -2.45 7.96
N THR A 323 -4.82 -2.72 6.83
CA THR A 323 -3.34 -2.77 6.74
C THR A 323 -2.71 -1.38 6.94
N ALA A 324 -3.35 -0.32 6.46
CA ALA A 324 -2.89 1.06 6.64
C ALA A 324 -3.01 1.54 8.10
N ILE A 325 -4.05 1.11 8.82
CA ILE A 325 -4.33 1.58 10.19
C ILE A 325 -3.74 0.64 11.26
N MET A 326 -3.52 -0.64 10.98
CA MET A 326 -2.95 -1.61 11.91
C MET A 326 -1.64 -1.15 12.59
N PRO A 327 -0.66 -0.51 11.91
CA PRO A 327 0.56 -0.02 12.55
C PRO A 327 0.33 1.13 13.56
N ARG A 328 -0.77 1.86 13.45
CA ARG A 328 -1.22 2.84 14.48
C ARG A 328 -1.94 2.10 15.60
N LEU A 329 -3.00 1.37 15.25
CA LEU A 329 -3.87 0.63 16.17
C LEU A 329 -3.08 -0.31 17.11
N SER A 330 -2.07 -1.01 16.59
CA SER A 330 -1.20 -1.90 17.38
C SER A 330 -0.26 -1.14 18.32
N ARG A 331 0.26 0.03 17.95
CA ARG A 331 1.06 0.89 18.85
C ARG A 331 0.18 1.51 19.93
N SER A 332 -0.99 2.02 19.56
CA SER A 332 -2.00 2.56 20.48
C SER A 332 -2.43 1.49 21.50
N ALA A 333 -2.62 0.24 21.06
CA ALA A 333 -2.96 -0.89 21.91
C ALA A 333 -1.81 -1.33 22.84
N ALA A 334 -0.59 -1.48 22.31
CA ALA A 334 0.59 -1.93 23.07
C ALA A 334 1.05 -0.89 24.11
N SER A 335 0.96 0.41 23.79
CA SER A 335 1.21 1.51 24.74
C SER A 335 0.09 1.71 25.77
N GLN A 336 -0.98 0.90 25.71
CA GLN A 336 -2.20 1.02 26.52
C GLN A 336 -2.92 2.38 26.42
N ASN A 337 -2.64 3.19 25.39
CA ASN A 337 -3.25 4.49 25.16
C ASN A 337 -4.70 4.33 24.65
N ARG A 338 -5.65 4.27 25.59
CA ARG A 338 -7.06 3.97 25.31
C ARG A 338 -7.72 4.97 24.37
N ASP A 339 -7.48 6.27 24.57
CA ASP A 339 -8.03 7.31 23.70
C ASP A 339 -7.52 7.14 22.27
N ALA A 340 -6.22 6.93 22.06
CA ALA A 340 -5.67 6.69 20.72
C ALA A 340 -6.22 5.42 20.05
N VAL A 341 -6.48 4.35 20.82
CA VAL A 341 -7.17 3.15 20.30
C VAL A 341 -8.61 3.45 19.88
N ILE A 342 -9.33 4.29 20.63
CA ILE A 342 -10.70 4.70 20.28
C ILE A 342 -10.68 5.61 19.04
N ASP A 343 -9.75 6.56 18.94
CA ASP A 343 -9.55 7.43 17.77
C ASP A 343 -9.25 6.59 16.51
N ASP A 344 -8.23 5.71 16.58
CA ASP A 344 -7.81 4.84 15.47
C ASP A 344 -8.90 3.84 15.05
N MET A 345 -9.62 3.25 16.02
CA MET A 345 -10.76 2.36 15.76
C MET A 345 -11.91 3.11 15.08
N SER A 346 -12.24 4.32 15.55
CA SER A 346 -13.32 5.14 14.98
C SER A 346 -13.03 5.51 13.53
N LEU A 347 -11.77 5.88 13.24
CA LEU A 347 -11.29 6.14 11.88
C LEU A 347 -11.35 4.87 11.01
N ALA A 348 -10.88 3.74 11.52
CA ALA A 348 -10.91 2.45 10.81
C ALA A 348 -12.35 2.01 10.47
N THR A 349 -13.25 2.05 11.45
CA THR A 349 -14.68 1.76 11.25
C THR A 349 -15.28 2.70 10.21
N ARG A 350 -15.07 4.01 10.34
CA ARG A 350 -15.65 5.01 9.44
C ARG A 350 -15.19 4.85 7.99
N LEU A 351 -13.89 4.70 7.76
CA LEU A 351 -13.32 4.47 6.42
C LEU A 351 -13.76 3.11 5.84
N THR A 352 -13.86 2.08 6.68
CA THR A 352 -14.35 0.75 6.26
C THR A 352 -15.81 0.81 5.83
N MET A 353 -16.69 1.44 6.62
CA MET A 353 -18.10 1.66 6.25
C MET A 353 -18.20 2.47 4.95
N LEU A 354 -17.44 3.55 4.84
CA LEU A 354 -17.42 4.42 3.67
C LEU A 354 -17.05 3.70 2.37
N ALA A 355 -16.09 2.78 2.44
CA ALA A 355 -15.67 1.99 1.29
C ALA A 355 -16.61 0.82 0.97
N LEU A 356 -17.17 0.15 1.99
CA LEU A 356 -17.94 -1.08 1.80
C LEU A 356 -19.44 -0.85 1.55
N VAL A 357 -20.07 0.19 2.13
CA VAL A 357 -21.51 0.46 1.96
C VAL A 357 -21.94 0.57 0.48
N PRO A 358 -21.21 1.27 -0.42
CA PRO A 358 -21.57 1.32 -1.83
C PRO A 358 -21.52 -0.05 -2.51
N THR A 359 -20.55 -0.90 -2.16
CA THR A 359 -20.43 -2.25 -2.74
C THR A 359 -21.47 -3.21 -2.18
N VAL A 360 -21.81 -3.11 -0.89
CA VAL A 360 -22.94 -3.84 -0.28
C VAL A 360 -24.23 -3.50 -1.01
N ALA A 361 -24.55 -2.23 -1.16
CA ALA A 361 -25.75 -1.80 -1.87
C ALA A 361 -25.77 -2.33 -3.31
N PHE A 362 -24.66 -2.19 -4.06
CA PHE A 362 -24.56 -2.73 -5.42
C PHE A 362 -24.81 -4.25 -5.46
N MET A 363 -24.22 -5.02 -4.55
CA MET A 363 -24.43 -6.48 -4.47
C MET A 363 -25.85 -6.86 -4.01
N THR A 364 -26.52 -6.08 -3.17
CA THR A 364 -27.92 -6.30 -2.77
C THR A 364 -28.89 -6.13 -3.93
N PHE A 365 -28.71 -5.14 -4.82
CA PHE A 365 -29.65 -4.91 -5.93
C PHE A 365 -29.29 -5.68 -7.20
N PHE A 366 -28.01 -5.75 -7.54
CA PHE A 366 -27.56 -6.39 -8.76
C PHE A 366 -27.14 -7.85 -8.55
N GLY A 367 -27.26 -8.41 -7.34
CA GLY A 367 -26.90 -9.80 -7.03
C GLY A 367 -27.41 -10.82 -8.07
N PRO A 368 -28.74 -10.92 -8.34
CA PRO A 368 -29.27 -11.82 -9.36
C PRO A 368 -28.70 -11.57 -10.77
N ALA A 369 -28.52 -10.30 -11.16
CA ALA A 369 -27.96 -9.93 -12.45
C ALA A 369 -26.46 -10.25 -12.57
N ILE A 370 -25.68 -10.08 -11.50
CA ILE A 370 -24.29 -10.54 -11.37
C ILE A 370 -24.24 -12.07 -11.47
N GLY A 371 -25.16 -12.76 -10.79
CA GLY A 371 -25.32 -14.21 -10.84
C GLY A 371 -25.48 -14.71 -12.28
N VAL A 372 -26.51 -14.22 -12.99
CA VAL A 372 -26.74 -14.58 -14.40
C VAL A 372 -25.58 -14.15 -15.31
N ALA A 373 -25.11 -12.90 -15.24
CA ALA A 373 -24.10 -12.39 -16.16
C ALA A 373 -22.70 -13.04 -16.00
N VAL A 374 -22.41 -13.65 -14.85
CA VAL A 374 -21.10 -14.27 -14.54
C VAL A 374 -21.16 -15.80 -14.59
N PHE A 375 -22.26 -16.42 -14.15
CA PHE A 375 -22.33 -17.87 -13.93
C PHE A 375 -23.30 -18.61 -14.88
N HIS A 376 -24.07 -17.92 -15.73
CA HIS A 376 -24.84 -18.58 -16.80
C HIS A 376 -23.90 -19.06 -17.93
N PHE A 377 -23.28 -20.21 -17.70
CA PHE A 377 -22.36 -20.85 -18.64
C PHE A 377 -22.40 -22.38 -18.52
N GLY A 378 -22.34 -23.08 -19.66
CA GLY A 378 -22.35 -24.54 -19.74
C GLY A 378 -23.56 -25.15 -19.04
N ASP A 379 -23.33 -26.17 -18.22
CA ASP A 379 -24.37 -26.91 -17.49
C ASP A 379 -24.99 -26.13 -16.31
N TYR A 380 -24.58 -24.86 -16.08
CA TYR A 380 -25.07 -24.05 -14.98
C TYR A 380 -26.25 -23.16 -15.42
N SER A 381 -27.47 -23.55 -15.00
CA SER A 381 -28.72 -22.98 -15.53
C SER A 381 -28.94 -21.51 -15.19
N THR A 382 -29.81 -20.84 -15.96
CA THR A 382 -30.28 -19.48 -15.65
C THR A 382 -30.96 -19.39 -14.28
N GLY A 383 -31.64 -20.47 -13.85
CA GLY A 383 -32.24 -20.59 -12.53
C GLY A 383 -31.18 -20.59 -11.42
N ASP A 384 -30.21 -21.51 -11.52
CA ASP A 384 -29.11 -21.63 -10.55
C ASP A 384 -28.25 -20.37 -10.49
N ALA A 385 -28.00 -19.73 -11.64
CA ALA A 385 -27.25 -18.48 -11.74
C ALA A 385 -27.99 -17.30 -11.09
N SER A 386 -29.30 -17.17 -11.36
CA SER A 386 -30.17 -16.19 -10.70
C SER A 386 -30.26 -16.44 -9.18
N GLN A 387 -30.36 -17.71 -8.77
CA GLN A 387 -30.45 -18.12 -7.38
C GLN A 387 -29.15 -17.87 -6.61
N LEU A 388 -27.98 -18.24 -7.16
CA LEU A 388 -26.65 -17.85 -6.64
C LEU A 388 -26.53 -16.33 -6.46
N GLY A 389 -27.00 -15.56 -7.44
CA GLY A 389 -27.04 -14.11 -7.36
C GLY A 389 -28.01 -13.57 -6.29
N SER A 390 -29.15 -14.23 -6.08
CA SER A 390 -30.11 -13.89 -5.03
C SER A 390 -29.57 -14.22 -3.63
N VAL A 391 -28.88 -15.36 -3.47
CA VAL A 391 -28.11 -15.70 -2.26
C VAL A 391 -27.09 -14.61 -1.97
N LEU A 392 -26.29 -14.20 -2.96
CA LEU A 392 -25.34 -13.08 -2.82
C LEU A 392 -26.04 -11.79 -2.33
N ALA A 393 -27.18 -11.41 -2.91
CA ALA A 393 -27.92 -10.22 -2.53
C ALA A 393 -28.41 -10.24 -1.07
N TRP A 394 -28.96 -11.36 -0.62
CA TRP A 394 -29.50 -11.54 0.73
C TRP A 394 -28.43 -11.46 1.83
N GLY A 395 -27.22 -11.97 1.56
CA GLY A 395 -26.10 -11.87 2.51
C GLY A 395 -25.12 -10.73 2.26
N ALA A 396 -25.32 -9.87 1.24
CA ALA A 396 -24.38 -8.79 0.92
C ALA A 396 -24.09 -7.88 2.12
N PHE A 397 -25.09 -7.60 2.97
CA PHE A 397 -24.92 -6.80 4.19
C PHE A 397 -23.90 -7.40 5.18
N THR A 398 -23.63 -8.72 5.14
CA THR A 398 -22.63 -9.43 5.98
C THR A 398 -21.26 -8.77 5.92
N LEU A 399 -20.91 -8.16 4.77
CA LEU A 399 -19.62 -7.53 4.53
C LEU A 399 -19.28 -6.46 5.60
N ILE A 400 -20.28 -5.73 6.09
CA ILE A 400 -20.16 -4.66 7.07
C ILE A 400 -19.77 -5.20 8.47
N PRO A 401 -20.58 -6.05 9.15
CA PRO A 401 -20.21 -6.56 10.46
C PRO A 401 -19.05 -7.57 10.40
N TYR A 402 -18.84 -8.26 9.28
CA TYR A 402 -17.64 -9.07 9.05
C TYR A 402 -16.37 -8.22 9.06
N ALA A 403 -16.37 -7.10 8.33
CA ALA A 403 -15.23 -6.18 8.36
C ALA A 403 -15.03 -5.58 9.76
N MET A 404 -16.11 -5.15 10.43
CA MET A 404 -16.05 -4.59 11.78
C MET A 404 -15.47 -5.58 12.80
N THR A 405 -15.97 -6.82 12.84
CA THR A 405 -15.43 -7.86 13.73
C THR A 405 -13.95 -8.15 13.46
N LEU A 406 -13.49 -8.12 12.21
CA LEU A 406 -12.07 -8.29 11.88
C LEU A 406 -11.19 -7.12 12.35
N VAL A 407 -11.68 -5.88 12.39
CA VAL A 407 -10.94 -4.76 13.02
C VAL A 407 -10.89 -4.95 14.55
N GLN A 408 -12.02 -5.31 15.17
CA GLN A 408 -12.13 -5.54 16.62
C GLN A 408 -11.19 -6.67 17.09
N LEU A 409 -11.17 -7.81 16.39
CA LEU A 409 -10.30 -8.96 16.68
C LEU A 409 -8.81 -8.58 16.71
N ARG A 410 -8.36 -7.66 15.83
CA ARG A 410 -6.96 -7.21 15.80
C ARG A 410 -6.55 -6.42 17.04
N VAL A 411 -7.47 -5.73 17.72
CA VAL A 411 -7.18 -5.05 19.01
C VAL A 411 -6.94 -6.06 20.13
N PHE A 412 -7.75 -7.13 20.20
CA PHE A 412 -7.56 -8.17 21.22
C PHE A 412 -6.26 -8.96 21.00
N TYR A 413 -5.95 -9.33 19.76
CA TYR A 413 -4.66 -9.96 19.43
C TYR A 413 -3.45 -9.04 19.70
N ALA A 414 -3.57 -7.72 19.48
CA ALA A 414 -2.53 -6.75 19.83
C ALA A 414 -2.38 -6.52 21.36
N ARG A 415 -3.21 -7.17 22.18
CA ARG A 415 -3.16 -7.18 23.66
C ARG A 415 -2.88 -8.58 24.23
N GLU A 416 -2.42 -9.50 23.38
CA GLU A 416 -2.11 -10.91 23.72
C GLU A 416 -3.30 -11.74 24.24
N ASP A 417 -4.54 -11.26 24.06
CA ASP A 417 -5.76 -11.98 24.45
C ASP A 417 -6.34 -12.80 23.29
N ALA A 418 -6.21 -14.13 23.37
CA ALA A 418 -6.80 -15.10 22.44
C ALA A 418 -8.17 -15.66 22.90
N TRP A 419 -8.53 -15.48 24.18
CA TRP A 419 -9.77 -16.04 24.73
C TRP A 419 -10.98 -15.16 24.41
N THR A 420 -10.86 -13.84 24.49
CA THR A 420 -11.94 -12.92 24.09
C THR A 420 -12.33 -13.07 22.60
N PRO A 421 -11.38 -13.15 21.64
CA PRO A 421 -11.66 -13.57 20.26
C PRO A 421 -12.43 -14.90 20.11
N THR A 422 -12.08 -15.89 20.92
CA THR A 422 -12.72 -17.22 20.91
C THR A 422 -14.17 -17.15 21.40
N LEU A 423 -14.43 -16.36 22.45
CA LEU A 423 -15.78 -16.13 22.97
C LEU A 423 -16.66 -15.30 22.00
N MET A 424 -16.08 -14.33 21.28
CA MET A 424 -16.78 -13.61 20.21
C MET A 424 -17.24 -14.56 19.10
N VAL A 425 -16.35 -15.44 18.63
CA VAL A 425 -16.68 -16.42 17.59
C VAL A 425 -17.69 -17.47 18.07
N LEU A 426 -17.63 -17.88 19.34
CA LEU A 426 -18.67 -18.70 19.95
C LEU A 426 -20.06 -18.03 19.88
N GLY A 427 -20.15 -16.75 20.23
CA GLY A 427 -21.39 -15.97 20.15
C GLY A 427 -21.92 -15.84 18.71
N ILE A 428 -21.04 -15.52 17.76
CA ILE A 428 -21.35 -15.47 16.31
C ILE A 428 -21.93 -16.81 15.84
N THR A 429 -21.30 -17.92 16.20
CA THR A 429 -21.68 -19.26 15.75
C THR A 429 -22.97 -19.75 16.41
N ILE A 430 -23.19 -19.48 17.70
CA ILE A 430 -24.46 -19.81 18.38
C ILE A 430 -25.65 -19.12 17.70
N VAL A 431 -25.54 -17.80 17.43
CA VAL A 431 -26.60 -17.06 16.73
C VAL A 431 -26.77 -17.57 15.31
N LYS A 432 -25.69 -17.69 14.53
CA LYS A 432 -25.74 -18.23 13.17
C LYS A 432 -26.47 -19.57 13.13
N VAL A 433 -26.09 -20.52 13.97
CA VAL A 433 -26.65 -21.88 14.02
C VAL A 433 -28.13 -21.84 14.44
N GLY A 434 -28.47 -21.11 15.50
CA GLY A 434 -29.86 -21.00 15.96
C GLY A 434 -30.78 -20.39 14.90
N THR A 435 -30.36 -19.32 14.24
CA THR A 435 -31.11 -18.71 13.14
C THR A 435 -31.10 -19.57 11.87
N SER A 436 -30.05 -20.35 11.60
CA SER A 436 -30.00 -21.28 10.46
C SER A 436 -31.07 -22.35 10.55
N TYR A 437 -31.21 -23.00 11.71
CA TYR A 437 -32.26 -24.00 11.95
C TYR A 437 -33.68 -23.43 11.92
N LEU A 438 -33.84 -22.12 12.13
CA LEU A 438 -35.14 -21.44 11.99
C LEU A 438 -35.58 -21.30 10.52
N GLY A 439 -34.64 -21.33 9.56
CA GLY A 439 -34.94 -21.19 8.13
C GLY A 439 -35.90 -22.27 7.60
N PRO A 440 -35.56 -23.57 7.71
CA PRO A 440 -36.45 -24.68 7.34
C PRO A 440 -37.76 -24.79 8.14
N VAL A 441 -37.99 -23.92 9.13
CA VAL A 441 -39.23 -23.83 9.93
C VAL A 441 -40.07 -22.60 9.54
N LEU A 442 -39.46 -21.60 8.89
CA LEU A 442 -40.13 -20.39 8.40
C LEU A 442 -40.46 -20.41 6.92
N PHE A 443 -39.79 -21.25 6.11
CA PHE A 443 -39.90 -21.26 4.66
C PHE A 443 -40.02 -22.69 4.12
N ASP A 444 -41.15 -22.99 3.48
CA ASP A 444 -41.36 -24.24 2.74
C ASP A 444 -40.62 -24.25 1.39
N ASP A 445 -40.31 -23.06 0.83
CA ASP A 445 -39.54 -22.90 -0.40
C ASP A 445 -38.04 -23.17 -0.15
N PRO A 446 -37.45 -24.24 -0.75
CA PRO A 446 -36.05 -24.57 -0.56
C PRO A 446 -35.07 -23.47 -0.99
N ASP A 447 -35.45 -22.66 -1.98
CA ASP A 447 -34.60 -21.57 -2.47
C ASP A 447 -34.58 -20.38 -1.51
N LEU A 448 -35.67 -20.14 -0.77
CA LEU A 448 -35.68 -19.20 0.34
C LEU A 448 -34.86 -19.72 1.53
N VAL A 449 -34.83 -21.02 1.79
CA VAL A 449 -33.98 -21.60 2.84
C VAL A 449 -32.49 -21.32 2.57
N VAL A 450 -32.00 -21.44 1.33
CA VAL A 450 -30.58 -21.14 1.01
C VAL A 450 -30.29 -19.64 1.07
N ARG A 451 -31.20 -18.77 0.61
CA ARG A 451 -31.07 -17.30 0.76
C ARG A 451 -31.05 -16.88 2.24
N TRP A 452 -31.96 -17.43 3.04
CA TRP A 452 -32.02 -17.24 4.48
C TRP A 452 -30.73 -17.68 5.17
N LEU A 453 -30.22 -18.88 4.85
CA LEU A 453 -28.98 -19.43 5.41
C LEU A 453 -27.79 -18.45 5.26
N PHE A 454 -27.67 -17.79 4.11
CA PHE A 454 -26.63 -16.80 3.86
C PHE A 454 -26.88 -15.47 4.60
N LEU A 455 -28.13 -15.05 4.75
CA LEU A 455 -28.55 -13.95 5.64
C LEU A 455 -28.21 -14.25 7.13
N THR A 456 -28.39 -15.49 7.61
CA THR A 456 -28.07 -15.86 9.00
C THR A 456 -26.59 -15.72 9.33
N ASN A 457 -25.71 -15.92 8.35
CA ASN A 457 -24.27 -15.72 8.49
C ASN A 457 -23.96 -14.25 8.81
N GLY A 458 -24.64 -13.32 8.12
CA GLY A 458 -24.56 -11.89 8.41
C GLY A 458 -25.16 -11.48 9.75
N LEU A 459 -26.27 -12.11 10.18
CA LEU A 459 -26.87 -11.89 11.50
C LEU A 459 -25.94 -12.37 12.62
N GLY A 460 -25.28 -13.52 12.45
CA GLY A 460 -24.23 -13.99 13.35
C GLY A 460 -23.08 -12.99 13.49
N TYR A 461 -22.52 -12.53 12.37
CA TYR A 461 -21.48 -11.49 12.40
C TYR A 461 -21.96 -10.15 12.98
N LEU A 462 -23.22 -9.77 12.77
CA LEU A 462 -23.80 -8.55 13.35
C LEU A 462 -23.85 -8.61 14.88
N VAL A 463 -24.30 -9.73 15.46
CA VAL A 463 -24.20 -9.94 16.91
C VAL A 463 -22.72 -9.97 17.33
N GLY A 464 -21.83 -10.58 16.54
CA GLY A 464 -20.39 -10.52 16.75
C GLY A 464 -19.85 -9.09 16.86
N ALA A 465 -20.27 -8.18 15.97
CA ALA A 465 -19.83 -6.79 15.96
C ALA A 465 -20.37 -6.02 17.18
N LEU A 466 -21.62 -6.26 17.58
CA LEU A 466 -22.24 -5.68 18.76
C LEU A 466 -21.60 -6.19 20.07
N VAL A 467 -21.35 -7.50 20.18
CA VAL A 467 -20.69 -8.13 21.32
C VAL A 467 -19.22 -7.70 21.40
N GLY A 468 -18.51 -7.64 20.28
CA GLY A 468 -17.15 -7.11 20.22
C GLY A 468 -17.08 -5.63 20.65
N GLN A 469 -18.05 -4.82 20.23
CA GLN A 469 -18.15 -3.41 20.63
C GLN A 469 -18.45 -3.28 22.13
N TYR A 470 -19.30 -4.14 22.69
CA TYR A 470 -19.59 -4.21 24.13
C TYR A 470 -18.38 -4.68 24.95
N LEU A 471 -17.62 -5.66 24.47
CA LEU A 471 -16.39 -6.14 25.10
C LEU A 471 -15.29 -5.08 25.08
N LEU A 472 -15.14 -4.35 23.97
CA LEU A 472 -14.27 -3.16 23.88
C LEU A 472 -14.74 -2.05 24.83
N TYR A 473 -16.05 -1.77 24.91
CA TYR A 473 -16.63 -0.79 25.84
C TYR A 473 -16.37 -1.15 27.31
N ARG A 474 -16.39 -2.46 27.65
CA ARG A 474 -16.03 -2.96 28.98
C ARG A 474 -14.53 -2.92 29.26
N ALA A 475 -13.68 -2.93 28.23
CA ALA A 475 -12.22 -2.92 28.35
C ALA A 475 -11.57 -1.52 28.29
N LEU A 476 -12.23 -0.53 27.65
CA LEU A 476 -11.65 0.79 27.35
C LEU A 476 -12.24 1.96 28.14
N ASP A 477 -13.30 1.73 28.92
CA ASP A 477 -14.02 2.72 29.76
C ASP A 477 -14.98 3.67 29.01
N ARG A 478 -15.92 4.24 29.76
CA ARG A 478 -17.29 4.52 29.30
C ARG A 478 -17.51 5.86 28.58
N GLY A 479 -16.56 6.80 28.67
CA GLY A 479 -16.81 8.23 28.43
C GLY A 479 -17.16 8.62 26.98
N ARG A 480 -16.26 8.34 26.03
CA ARG A 480 -16.28 8.95 24.68
C ARG A 480 -16.86 8.05 23.58
N MET A 481 -17.23 6.80 23.90
CA MET A 481 -17.58 5.79 22.90
C MET A 481 -18.93 6.03 22.18
N ARG A 482 -19.67 7.09 22.55
CA ARG A 482 -20.82 7.61 21.78
C ARG A 482 -20.43 8.05 20.37
N ASP A 483 -19.20 8.53 20.20
CA ASP A 483 -18.67 9.01 18.93
C ASP A 483 -18.34 7.89 17.92
N VAL A 484 -18.44 6.62 18.36
CA VAL A 484 -18.37 5.42 17.52
C VAL A 484 -19.78 4.88 17.21
N LEU A 485 -20.71 4.98 18.17
CA LEU A 485 -22.10 4.55 18.01
C LEU A 485 -22.86 5.43 17.01
N ASN A 486 -22.71 6.75 17.08
CA ASN A 486 -23.38 7.68 16.16
C ASN A 486 -23.01 7.43 14.68
N PRO A 487 -21.73 7.34 14.27
CA PRO A 487 -21.37 6.97 12.90
C PRO A 487 -21.86 5.57 12.48
N SER A 488 -21.90 4.61 13.40
CA SER A 488 -22.35 3.24 13.10
C SER A 488 -23.86 3.19 12.84
N ALA A 489 -24.66 3.87 13.68
CA ALA A 489 -26.10 4.01 13.47
C ALA A 489 -26.43 4.87 12.24
N LEU A 490 -25.70 5.96 12.02
CA LEU A 490 -25.85 6.81 10.84
C LEU A 490 -25.51 6.07 9.54
N THR A 491 -24.44 5.27 9.51
CA THR A 491 -24.10 4.48 8.31
C THR A 491 -25.03 3.30 8.10
N LEU A 492 -25.63 2.71 9.13
CA LEU A 492 -26.75 1.77 8.98
C LEU A 492 -27.97 2.47 8.39
N ALA A 493 -28.38 3.62 8.92
CA ALA A 493 -29.50 4.41 8.41
C ALA A 493 -29.28 4.88 6.96
N VAL A 494 -28.07 5.33 6.62
CA VAL A 494 -27.68 5.70 5.25
C VAL A 494 -27.63 4.46 4.35
N SER A 495 -27.21 3.29 4.82
CA SER A 495 -27.29 2.04 4.05
C SER A 495 -28.73 1.66 3.72
N ILE A 496 -29.65 1.83 4.68
CA ILE A 496 -31.09 1.58 4.49
C ILE A 496 -31.70 2.63 3.55
N ALA A 497 -31.34 3.91 3.68
CA ALA A 497 -31.81 4.98 2.79
C ALA A 497 -31.28 4.82 1.35
N VAL A 498 -30.01 4.45 1.19
CA VAL A 498 -29.41 4.06 -0.09
C VAL A 498 -30.12 2.83 -0.66
N ALA A 499 -30.44 1.83 0.15
CA ALA A 499 -31.17 0.65 -0.30
C ALA A 499 -32.58 1.01 -0.79
N GLY A 500 -33.33 1.84 -0.04
CA GLY A 500 -34.62 2.36 -0.48
C GLY A 500 -34.52 3.19 -1.78
N ALA A 501 -33.49 4.00 -1.93
CA ALA A 501 -33.27 4.81 -3.13
C ALA A 501 -32.92 3.97 -4.36
N VAL A 502 -32.03 2.97 -4.24
CA VAL A 502 -31.66 2.08 -5.36
C VAL A 502 -32.81 1.12 -5.70
N TRP A 503 -33.55 0.63 -4.71
CA TRP A 503 -34.80 -0.12 -4.92
C TRP A 503 -35.81 0.69 -5.72
N ALA A 504 -36.04 1.95 -5.34
CA ALA A 504 -36.93 2.85 -6.07
C ALA A 504 -36.44 3.09 -7.50
N VAL A 505 -35.15 3.41 -7.71
CA VAL A 505 -34.58 3.63 -9.06
C VAL A 505 -34.72 2.37 -9.92
N ALA A 506 -34.39 1.19 -9.40
CA ALA A 506 -34.56 -0.08 -10.13
C ALA A 506 -36.04 -0.31 -10.51
N ARG A 507 -36.98 -0.04 -9.59
CA ARG A 507 -38.41 -0.21 -9.82
C ARG A 507 -38.99 0.80 -10.82
N PHE A 508 -38.52 2.04 -10.83
CA PHE A 508 -38.95 3.04 -11.83
C PHE A 508 -38.38 2.76 -13.22
N THR A 509 -37.15 2.25 -13.31
CA THR A 509 -36.43 2.07 -14.58
C THR A 509 -36.75 0.75 -15.32
N HIS A 510 -37.52 -0.17 -14.74
CA HIS A 510 -37.93 -1.46 -15.35
C HIS A 510 -36.75 -2.35 -15.82
N VAL A 511 -35.61 -2.16 -15.15
CA VAL A 511 -34.29 -2.73 -15.46
C VAL A 511 -34.22 -4.23 -15.25
N ASP A 512 -35.09 -4.76 -14.39
CA ASP A 512 -35.30 -6.19 -14.13
C ASP A 512 -35.59 -7.01 -15.40
N ARG A 513 -36.09 -6.37 -16.46
CA ARG A 513 -36.40 -7.02 -17.75
C ARG A 513 -35.25 -6.98 -18.76
N MET A 514 -34.43 -5.92 -18.74
CA MET A 514 -33.30 -5.78 -19.68
C MET A 514 -32.14 -6.73 -19.36
N ALA A 515 -31.97 -7.12 -18.09
CA ALA A 515 -30.95 -8.08 -17.67
C ALA A 515 -31.19 -9.51 -18.19
N THR A 516 -32.41 -9.83 -18.64
CA THR A 516 -32.81 -11.15 -19.17
C THR A 516 -33.02 -11.14 -20.69
N HIS A 517 -33.38 -10.01 -21.28
CA HIS A 517 -33.65 -9.84 -22.72
C HIS A 517 -32.49 -9.15 -23.47
N GLY A 518 -31.29 -9.14 -22.88
CA GLY A 518 -30.05 -8.63 -23.47
C GLY A 518 -28.92 -9.66 -23.40
N GLY A 519 -28.26 -9.90 -24.54
CA GLY A 519 -27.25 -10.96 -24.71
C GLY A 519 -26.00 -10.72 -23.88
N LYS A 520 -25.12 -11.72 -23.73
CA LYS A 520 -24.06 -11.73 -22.70
C LYS A 520 -23.17 -10.46 -22.69
N ILE A 521 -22.83 -9.89 -23.85
CA ILE A 521 -22.10 -8.61 -23.93
C ILE A 521 -22.99 -7.40 -23.57
N VAL A 522 -24.26 -7.39 -23.99
CA VAL A 522 -25.23 -6.33 -23.66
C VAL A 522 -25.54 -6.32 -22.18
N SER A 523 -25.78 -7.48 -21.53
CA SER A 523 -26.05 -7.55 -20.10
C SER A 523 -24.84 -7.22 -19.23
N LEU A 524 -23.61 -7.57 -19.66
CA LEU A 524 -22.36 -7.12 -19.01
C LEU A 524 -22.12 -5.62 -19.18
N LEU A 525 -22.32 -5.06 -20.38
CA LEU A 525 -22.19 -3.61 -20.64
C LEU A 525 -23.25 -2.83 -19.84
N TYR A 526 -24.48 -3.33 -19.83
CA TYR A 526 -25.59 -2.80 -19.04
C TYR A 526 -25.25 -2.81 -17.54
N LEU A 527 -24.77 -3.94 -17.00
CA LEU A 527 -24.36 -4.07 -15.61
C LEU A 527 -23.22 -3.08 -15.27
N ALA A 528 -22.26 -2.88 -16.17
CA ALA A 528 -21.15 -1.94 -15.98
C ALA A 528 -21.61 -0.47 -15.98
N ILE A 529 -22.47 -0.06 -16.94
CA ILE A 529 -23.04 1.29 -16.99
C ILE A 529 -23.87 1.56 -15.75
N THR A 530 -24.73 0.62 -15.36
CA THR A 530 -25.61 0.77 -14.19
C THR A 530 -24.85 0.72 -12.88
N ALA A 531 -23.76 -0.06 -12.78
CA ALA A 531 -22.83 0.01 -11.66
C ALA A 531 -22.23 1.43 -11.53
N VAL A 532 -21.77 2.03 -12.63
CA VAL A 532 -21.23 3.40 -12.63
C VAL A 532 -22.29 4.42 -12.21
N VAL A 533 -23.50 4.35 -12.74
CA VAL A 533 -24.60 5.26 -12.39
C VAL A 533 -25.01 5.09 -10.92
N VAL A 534 -25.27 3.87 -10.47
CA VAL A 534 -25.72 3.59 -9.10
C VAL A 534 -24.63 3.95 -8.07
N LEU A 535 -23.37 3.56 -8.30
CA LEU A 535 -22.26 3.96 -7.42
C LEU A 535 -22.08 5.48 -7.38
N SER A 536 -22.28 6.18 -8.50
CA SER A 536 -22.24 7.65 -8.54
C SER A 536 -23.39 8.29 -7.74
N VAL A 537 -24.61 7.77 -7.86
CA VAL A 537 -25.77 8.22 -7.07
C VAL A 537 -25.55 7.97 -5.57
N ILE A 538 -25.02 6.80 -5.20
CA ILE A 538 -24.66 6.50 -3.81
C ILE A 538 -23.60 7.49 -3.29
N TYR A 539 -22.57 7.78 -4.08
CA TYR A 539 -21.53 8.73 -3.69
C TYR A 539 -22.07 10.16 -3.54
N LEU A 540 -22.98 10.59 -4.43
CA LEU A 540 -23.67 11.87 -4.33
C LEU A 540 -24.56 11.95 -3.08
N LEU A 541 -25.26 10.87 -2.72
CA LEU A 541 -26.03 10.81 -1.47
C LEU A 541 -25.12 10.87 -0.23
N LEU A 542 -24.00 10.15 -0.22
CA LEU A 542 -23.01 10.19 0.87
C LEU A 542 -22.40 11.59 1.07
N ILE A 543 -22.22 12.35 -0.02
CA ILE A 543 -21.82 13.77 0.01
C ILE A 543 -22.98 14.65 0.51
N ALA A 544 -24.21 14.43 0.05
CA ALA A 544 -25.39 15.20 0.45
C ALA A 544 -25.70 15.08 1.96
N PHE A 545 -25.51 13.89 2.54
CA PHE A 545 -25.60 13.65 3.99
C PHE A 545 -24.42 14.23 4.80
N ARG A 546 -23.49 14.97 4.17
CA ARG A 546 -22.36 15.69 4.81
C ARG A 546 -21.53 14.83 5.78
N ILE A 547 -21.26 13.57 5.44
CA ILE A 547 -20.28 12.76 6.17
C ILE A 547 -18.92 13.50 6.08
N PRO A 548 -18.26 13.88 7.20
CA PRO A 548 -17.13 14.82 7.16
C PRO A 548 -16.01 14.39 6.19
N ASP A 549 -15.64 13.12 6.25
CA ASP A 549 -14.63 12.46 5.44
C ASP A 549 -14.92 12.55 3.92
N MET A 550 -16.20 12.57 3.51
CA MET A 550 -16.59 12.67 2.10
C MET A 550 -16.21 13.99 1.46
N VAL A 551 -16.18 15.09 2.22
CA VAL A 551 -15.81 16.42 1.67
C VAL A 551 -14.34 16.44 1.26
N THR A 552 -13.47 15.78 2.03
CA THR A 552 -12.02 15.68 1.75
C THR A 552 -11.74 14.80 0.53
N ILE A 553 -12.43 13.66 0.41
CA ILE A 553 -12.25 12.72 -0.70
C ILE A 553 -12.91 13.25 -1.99
N SER A 554 -14.12 13.78 -1.92
CA SER A 554 -14.79 14.39 -3.09
C SER A 554 -14.02 15.56 -3.67
N ASN A 555 -13.42 16.44 -2.85
CA ASN A 555 -12.50 17.47 -3.35
C ASN A 555 -11.28 16.90 -4.07
N SER A 556 -10.83 15.70 -3.71
CA SER A 556 -9.71 15.01 -4.37
C SER A 556 -10.15 14.39 -5.70
N VAL A 557 -11.34 13.79 -5.77
CA VAL A 557 -11.95 13.27 -6.99
C VAL A 557 -12.31 14.40 -7.97
N LEU A 558 -12.91 15.50 -7.49
CA LEU A 558 -13.23 16.69 -8.29
C LEU A 558 -11.97 17.39 -8.84
N ARG A 559 -10.83 17.32 -8.14
CA ARG A 559 -9.52 17.75 -8.69
C ARG A 559 -8.98 16.79 -9.75
N LEU A 560 -9.34 15.50 -9.70
CA LEU A 560 -8.97 14.51 -10.72
C LEU A 560 -9.83 14.69 -11.99
N VAL A 561 -11.15 14.76 -11.83
CA VAL A 561 -12.14 15.01 -12.88
C VAL A 561 -11.98 16.41 -13.49
N GLY A 562 -11.64 17.40 -12.66
CA GLY A 562 -11.34 18.77 -13.08
C GLY A 562 -10.16 18.91 -14.06
N ARG A 563 -9.31 17.87 -14.21
CA ARG A 563 -8.29 17.81 -15.28
C ARG A 563 -8.89 17.57 -16.66
N PHE A 564 -10.07 16.94 -16.72
CA PHE A 564 -10.78 16.60 -17.97
C PHE A 564 -11.97 17.53 -18.22
N VAL A 565 -12.66 17.98 -17.17
CA VAL A 565 -13.78 18.93 -17.27
C VAL A 565 -13.51 20.14 -16.37
N PRO A 566 -12.91 21.24 -16.89
CA PRO A 566 -12.53 22.40 -16.09
C PRO A 566 -13.69 23.06 -15.33
N ARG A 567 -14.93 22.94 -15.82
CA ARG A 567 -16.16 23.43 -15.15
C ARG A 567 -16.50 22.68 -13.85
N LEU A 568 -15.97 21.48 -13.65
CA LEU A 568 -16.17 20.64 -12.46
C LEU A 568 -14.98 20.65 -11.49
N ALA A 569 -13.89 21.36 -11.83
CA ALA A 569 -12.83 21.62 -10.86
C ALA A 569 -13.43 22.43 -9.69
N PRO A 570 -13.13 22.09 -8.42
CA PRO A 570 -13.61 22.88 -7.30
C PRO A 570 -13.01 24.28 -7.42
N LYS A 571 -13.86 25.32 -7.41
CA LYS A 571 -13.40 26.72 -7.42
C LYS A 571 -12.32 26.86 -6.37
N GLU A 572 -11.15 27.34 -6.76
CA GLU A 572 -10.05 27.58 -5.83
C GLU A 572 -10.58 28.57 -4.79
N ALA A 573 -10.81 28.09 -3.57
CA ALA A 573 -11.37 28.89 -2.49
C ALA A 573 -10.47 30.11 -2.35
N ALA A 574 -11.07 31.30 -2.47
CA ALA A 574 -10.33 32.55 -2.64
C ALA A 574 -9.26 32.61 -1.56
N ARG A 575 -7.98 32.53 -1.99
CA ARG A 575 -6.87 32.49 -1.04
C ARG A 575 -7.02 33.72 -0.15
N PRO A 576 -7.01 33.59 1.18
CA PRO A 576 -6.79 34.77 2.00
C PRO A 576 -5.50 35.38 1.49
N VAL A 577 -5.59 36.59 0.94
CA VAL A 577 -4.40 37.41 0.69
C VAL A 577 -3.71 37.48 2.05
N PRO A 578 -2.40 37.19 2.15
CA PRO A 578 -1.71 37.28 3.42
C PRO A 578 -1.58 38.75 3.80
N ASP A 579 -2.64 39.29 4.41
CA ASP A 579 -2.65 40.60 5.03
C ASP A 579 -1.50 40.63 6.04
N SER A 580 -0.57 41.54 5.78
CA SER A 580 0.63 41.69 6.59
C SER A 580 0.25 42.12 8.00
N THR A 581 0.65 41.32 8.98
CA THR A 581 0.78 41.70 10.40
C THR A 581 -0.48 42.24 11.08
N THR A 582 -1.37 41.34 11.51
CA THR A 582 -2.27 41.57 12.66
C THR A 582 -1.87 40.71 13.86
N MET A 583 -0.78 41.12 14.53
CA MET A 583 -0.48 40.63 15.88
C MET A 583 -1.35 41.41 16.88
N THR A 584 -2.35 40.77 17.48
CA THR A 584 -3.25 41.38 18.47
C THR A 584 -2.58 41.53 19.83
N VAL A 585 -1.63 42.47 19.92
CA VAL A 585 -1.07 42.93 21.20
C VAL A 585 -2.08 43.87 21.87
N GLN A 586 -2.54 43.52 23.06
CA GLN A 586 -3.42 44.36 23.86
C GLN A 586 -2.60 45.46 24.57
N PHE A 587 -2.37 46.57 23.88
CA PHE A 587 -1.70 47.74 24.46
C PHE A 587 -2.57 48.46 25.52
N PRO A 588 -1.96 49.09 26.53
CA PRO A 588 -2.65 50.02 27.42
C PRO A 588 -3.25 51.19 26.62
N ARG A 589 -4.41 51.70 27.05
CA ARG A 589 -5.01 52.90 26.45
C ARG A 589 -4.12 54.12 26.74
N ILE A 590 -3.50 54.67 25.70
CA ILE A 590 -2.91 56.00 25.69
C ILE A 590 -3.89 56.95 24.98
N GLY A 591 -3.96 58.21 25.42
CA GLY A 591 -4.99 59.17 25.01
C GLY A 591 -4.86 59.67 23.57
N HIS A 592 -5.88 60.41 23.12
CA HIS A 592 -5.81 61.17 21.89
C HIS A 592 -5.03 62.46 22.13
N ASP A 593 -3.79 62.55 21.64
CA ASP A 593 -3.15 63.78 21.16
C ASP A 593 -1.75 63.46 20.60
N GLU A 594 -1.65 63.36 19.27
CA GLU A 594 -0.52 63.78 18.42
C GLU A 594 -0.73 63.29 16.97
N ALA A 595 -0.50 64.14 15.97
CA ALA A 595 -0.68 63.80 14.55
C ALA A 595 0.22 64.63 13.62
N VAL A 596 1.09 63.97 12.85
CA VAL A 596 1.90 64.54 11.75
C VAL A 596 2.23 63.46 10.69
N PRO A 597 2.56 63.79 9.42
CA PRO A 597 2.13 62.99 8.26
C PRO A 597 3.23 62.32 7.40
N TYR A 598 2.76 61.50 6.43
CA TYR A 598 3.41 60.97 5.21
C TYR A 598 4.80 61.52 4.81
N SER A 599 5.77 60.70 4.37
CA SER A 599 5.65 59.91 3.13
C SER A 599 6.89 59.00 2.84
N GLY A 600 6.72 58.00 1.97
CA GLY A 600 7.80 57.43 1.13
C GLY A 600 8.71 56.35 1.73
N GLN A 601 8.43 55.06 1.43
CA GLN A 601 9.40 53.98 1.63
C GLN A 601 10.29 53.79 0.39
N VAL A 602 11.58 53.48 0.61
CA VAL A 602 12.55 53.12 -0.43
C VAL A 602 13.01 51.67 -0.20
N GLU A 603 12.62 50.74 -1.08
CA GLU A 603 13.05 49.35 -0.97
C GLU A 603 14.46 49.15 -1.58
N VAL A 604 15.49 49.09 -0.73
CA VAL A 604 16.87 48.83 -1.17
C VAL A 604 17.11 47.33 -1.30
N ARG A 605 16.92 46.77 -2.49
CA ARG A 605 17.22 45.35 -2.74
C ARG A 605 18.70 45.13 -3.01
N ARG A 606 19.33 44.31 -2.15
CA ARG A 606 20.67 43.73 -2.40
C ARG A 606 20.53 42.42 -3.18
N ARG A 607 21.26 42.30 -4.29
CA ARG A 607 21.38 41.05 -5.05
C ARG A 607 22.85 40.62 -5.08
N PHE A 608 23.10 39.35 -4.79
CA PHE A 608 24.43 38.76 -4.95
C PHE A 608 24.61 38.37 -6.42
N ASP A 609 25.56 38.99 -7.10
CA ASP A 609 25.94 38.58 -8.44
C ASP A 609 26.94 37.42 -8.37
N ARG A 610 26.58 36.31 -9.03
CA ARG A 610 27.40 35.09 -9.07
C ARG A 610 28.51 35.14 -10.12
N GLY A 611 28.50 36.13 -11.03
CA GLY A 611 29.61 36.37 -11.97
C GLY A 611 30.80 37.06 -11.31
N SER A 612 30.54 38.07 -10.49
CA SER A 612 31.56 38.84 -9.77
C SER A 612 31.79 38.43 -8.31
N ALA A 613 30.92 37.58 -7.75
CA ALA A 613 30.90 37.21 -6.33
C ALA A 613 30.77 38.40 -5.35
N THR A 614 30.12 39.49 -5.78
CA THR A 614 29.89 40.69 -4.96
C THR A 614 28.40 40.99 -4.76
N TRP A 615 28.10 41.72 -3.69
CA TRP A 615 26.75 42.24 -3.43
C TRP A 615 26.61 43.63 -4.06
N GLN A 616 25.60 43.79 -4.92
CA GLN A 616 25.22 45.09 -5.47
C GLN A 616 23.81 45.48 -5.01
N SER A 617 23.59 46.77 -4.80
CA SER A 617 22.33 47.33 -4.31
C SER A 617 21.85 48.43 -5.24
N TYR A 618 20.58 48.36 -5.63
CA TYR A 618 19.90 49.39 -6.41
C TYR A 618 18.66 49.85 -5.66
N ALA A 619 18.35 51.14 -5.75
CA ALA A 619 17.08 51.70 -5.32
C ALA A 619 16.19 51.93 -6.54
N VAL A 620 14.91 51.60 -6.44
CA VAL A 620 13.92 51.81 -7.50
C VAL A 620 12.74 52.56 -6.90
N THR A 621 12.44 53.75 -7.41
CA THR A 621 11.27 54.54 -7.03
C THR A 621 10.06 54.10 -7.84
N SER A 622 9.03 53.59 -7.15
CA SER A 622 7.78 53.15 -7.79
C SER A 622 6.87 54.34 -8.13
N GLY A 623 7.14 55.00 -9.26
CA GLY A 623 6.14 55.85 -9.92
C GLY A 623 5.01 54.97 -10.46
N GLY A 624 3.76 55.28 -10.10
CA GLY A 624 2.59 54.46 -10.47
C GLY A 624 1.88 54.95 -11.73
N ALA A 625 1.36 54.00 -12.51
CA ALA A 625 0.32 54.21 -13.52
C ALA A 625 -0.43 52.88 -13.76
N ALA A 626 -1.69 52.95 -14.16
CA ALA A 626 -2.48 51.80 -14.61
C ALA A 626 -2.49 51.73 -16.15
N GLY A 627 -2.77 50.55 -16.73
CA GLY A 627 -2.89 50.42 -18.19
C GLY A 627 -2.90 48.97 -18.71
N GLU A 628 -4.12 48.45 -18.89
CA GLU A 628 -4.63 47.53 -19.93
C GLU A 628 -3.78 46.43 -20.60
N THR A 629 -4.47 45.33 -20.89
CA THR A 629 -3.99 44.18 -21.69
C THR A 629 -4.07 44.41 -23.20
N MET A 630 -3.08 43.91 -23.96
CA MET A 630 -3.27 43.52 -25.37
C MET A 630 -2.55 42.20 -25.67
N VAL A 631 -3.02 41.46 -26.69
CA VAL A 631 -2.62 40.08 -27.01
C VAL A 631 -2.51 39.89 -28.55
N LEU A 632 -1.84 38.83 -29.00
CA LEU A 632 -1.76 38.22 -30.37
C LEU A 632 -0.42 38.48 -31.12
N PRO A 633 -0.02 37.66 -32.13
CA PRO A 633 0.16 36.20 -31.99
C PRO A 633 1.39 35.58 -32.73
N ARG A 634 1.92 34.47 -32.17
CA ARG A 634 2.39 33.16 -32.74
C ARG A 634 2.99 33.02 -34.18
N ILE A 635 3.87 31.99 -34.32
CA ILE A 635 4.51 31.41 -35.56
C ILE A 635 5.77 32.22 -35.94
N GLY A 636 6.95 31.71 -36.33
CA GLY A 636 7.52 30.45 -36.86
C GLY A 636 8.57 30.85 -37.93
N ALA A 637 9.64 30.13 -38.32
CA ALA A 637 10.15 28.79 -38.01
C ALA A 637 11.71 28.73 -38.20
N ASP A 638 12.29 27.53 -38.27
CA ASP A 638 13.69 27.13 -38.57
C ASP A 638 14.19 27.52 -40.01
N PRO A 639 15.48 27.29 -40.41
CA PRO A 639 16.72 26.99 -39.66
C PRO A 639 17.98 27.79 -40.17
N ASP A 640 19.18 27.38 -39.73
CA ASP A 640 20.52 27.46 -40.39
C ASP A 640 21.05 28.77 -41.04
N TYR A 641 22.16 29.30 -40.51
CA TYR A 641 23.42 29.54 -41.27
C TYR A 641 24.62 29.90 -40.34
N LEU A 642 25.86 29.68 -40.82
CA LEU A 642 27.14 30.00 -40.14
C LEU A 642 27.96 31.06 -40.95
N PRO A 643 29.28 31.31 -40.75
CA PRO A 643 29.78 32.33 -39.82
C PRO A 643 30.81 33.34 -40.43
N SER A 644 31.39 34.23 -39.60
CA SER A 644 32.56 35.12 -39.86
C SER A 644 32.30 36.36 -40.76
N GLN A 645 33.08 37.47 -40.79
CA GLN A 645 34.51 37.72 -40.50
C GLN A 645 34.82 39.08 -39.78
N LEU A 646 36.12 39.32 -39.55
CA LEU A 646 36.85 40.50 -39.00
C LEU A 646 37.22 41.53 -40.12
N PRO A 647 38.09 42.58 -40.00
CA PRO A 647 39.07 43.01 -38.95
C PRO A 647 38.98 44.54 -38.61
N THR A 648 39.90 45.31 -37.95
CA THR A 648 41.39 45.38 -37.86
C THR A 648 41.94 46.24 -36.69
N ARG A 649 43.20 45.98 -36.23
CA ARG A 649 44.28 46.93 -35.80
C ARG A 649 44.06 47.91 -34.59
N VAL A 650 45.08 48.37 -33.82
CA VAL A 650 46.43 47.85 -33.46
C VAL A 650 47.08 48.64 -32.26
N HIS A 651 47.87 47.96 -31.41
CA HIS A 651 48.99 48.44 -30.55
C HIS A 651 48.84 49.25 -29.21
N ARG A 652 49.75 48.86 -28.28
CA ARG A 652 50.56 49.64 -27.29
C ARG A 652 50.00 50.15 -25.94
N THR A 653 50.41 49.44 -24.89
CA THR A 653 50.89 49.89 -23.55
C THR A 653 51.98 51.00 -23.62
N PRO A 654 52.35 51.77 -22.55
CA PRO A 654 52.53 51.29 -21.16
C PRO A 654 52.36 52.32 -19.99
N HIS A 655 52.87 51.93 -18.80
CA HIS A 655 53.29 52.72 -17.61
C HIS A 655 52.26 53.06 -16.50
N ARG A 656 52.66 53.48 -15.28
CA ARG A 656 53.69 52.99 -14.31
C ARG A 656 53.62 53.85 -13.02
N SER A 657 53.74 53.23 -11.83
CA SER A 657 54.25 53.79 -10.55
C SER A 657 53.56 54.99 -9.82
N ARG A 658 53.61 54.88 -8.47
CA ARG A 658 53.54 55.88 -7.36
C ARG A 658 54.57 57.04 -7.47
N PRO A 659 54.66 58.05 -6.54
CA PRO A 659 53.70 58.63 -5.54
C PRO A 659 53.75 60.19 -5.32
N GLY A 660 52.80 60.76 -4.55
CA GLY A 660 53.08 61.60 -3.33
C GLY A 660 53.19 63.16 -3.36
N ALA A 661 52.43 63.83 -2.45
CA ALA A 661 52.57 65.20 -1.87
C ALA A 661 52.52 66.43 -2.84
N ALA A 662 52.29 67.71 -2.48
CA ALA A 662 52.03 68.50 -1.23
C ALA A 662 51.29 69.84 -1.64
N SER A 663 50.93 70.88 -0.85
CA SER A 663 50.87 71.25 0.60
C SER A 663 49.93 72.51 0.80
N ASP A 664 50.09 73.27 1.90
CA ASP A 664 49.67 74.69 2.16
C ASP A 664 48.17 75.03 2.39
N SER A 665 47.76 75.91 3.35
CA SER A 665 48.52 76.70 4.36
C SER A 665 47.70 77.17 5.61
N ARG A 666 48.35 77.18 6.80
CA ARG A 666 48.26 78.12 7.99
C ARG A 666 46.91 78.54 8.64
N PRO A 667 46.89 79.15 9.87
CA PRO A 667 47.60 78.91 11.16
C PRO A 667 46.56 78.95 12.37
N PRO A 668 46.84 79.27 13.67
CA PRO A 668 48.09 79.46 14.45
C PRO A 668 48.19 78.79 15.87
N ALA A 669 49.42 78.82 16.45
CA ALA A 669 49.80 78.82 17.90
C ALA A 669 49.45 77.60 18.82
N GLU A 670 50.27 77.17 19.80
CA GLU A 670 51.63 77.58 20.24
C GLU A 670 52.47 76.41 20.86
N ALA A 671 53.69 76.70 21.35
CA ALA A 671 54.83 75.84 21.79
C ALA A 671 54.54 74.49 22.55
N ALA A 672 55.28 73.37 22.45
CA ALA A 672 56.73 73.02 22.21
C ALA A 672 57.62 72.97 23.49
N PRO A 673 58.82 72.31 23.54
CA PRO A 673 59.52 71.41 22.59
C PRO A 673 60.24 70.14 23.18
N SER A 674 60.83 69.29 22.30
CA SER A 674 62.10 68.50 22.47
C SER A 674 62.24 67.38 23.55
N ALA A 675 63.10 66.35 23.44
CA ALA A 675 63.83 65.70 22.32
C ALA A 675 64.38 64.30 22.75
N ARG A 676 65.02 63.56 21.82
CA ARG A 676 65.82 62.31 22.03
C ARG A 676 67.22 62.55 21.40
N PRO A 677 68.35 61.96 21.88
CA PRO A 677 68.60 60.52 21.73
C PRO A 677 69.57 59.84 22.76
N ALA A 678 69.92 58.57 22.45
CA ALA A 678 71.13 57.82 22.85
C ALA A 678 71.25 57.10 24.21
N GLN A 679 72.08 56.05 24.19
CA GLN A 679 72.60 55.18 25.26
C GLN A 679 74.13 55.50 25.44
N PRO A 680 74.90 54.99 26.43
CA PRO A 680 74.67 53.80 27.28
C PRO A 680 75.07 53.84 28.79
N ALA A 681 74.69 52.76 29.49
CA ALA A 681 75.26 52.12 30.69
C ALA A 681 76.13 52.87 31.73
N THR A 682 75.73 52.80 33.02
CA THR A 682 76.63 52.73 34.22
C THR A 682 75.86 52.23 35.47
N VAL A 683 76.58 51.74 36.48
CA VAL A 683 76.15 51.04 37.74
C VAL A 683 77.34 51.21 38.73
N PRO A 684 77.26 51.39 40.10
CA PRO A 684 76.30 50.83 41.09
C PRO A 684 75.86 51.81 42.26
N THR A 685 75.37 51.24 43.37
CA THR A 685 75.49 51.64 44.81
C THR A 685 74.60 52.74 45.46
N GLY A 686 74.21 52.47 46.73
CA GLY A 686 73.64 53.42 47.71
C GLY A 686 72.18 53.12 48.14
N SER A 687 71.83 52.15 49.01
CA SER A 687 72.10 51.97 50.46
C SER A 687 71.19 52.78 51.43
N ASP A 688 70.08 52.15 51.86
CA ASP A 688 69.60 51.93 53.26
C ASP A 688 69.76 53.01 54.38
N PRO A 689 68.86 53.10 55.39
CA PRO A 689 68.57 51.95 56.28
C PRO A 689 67.15 51.76 56.89
N MET A 690 66.76 50.48 56.95
CA MET A 690 66.20 49.74 58.12
C MET A 690 64.87 50.15 58.80
N SER A 691 63.99 49.14 58.90
CA SER A 691 63.39 48.70 60.17
C SER A 691 63.50 47.17 60.29
N GLN A 692 63.26 46.58 61.47
CA GLN A 692 63.92 45.34 61.91
C GLN A 692 63.09 44.04 61.81
N THR A 693 63.76 42.93 61.51
CA THR A 693 63.36 41.51 61.75
C THR A 693 63.78 41.06 63.17
N PRO A 694 63.45 39.85 63.74
CA PRO A 694 63.33 38.50 63.12
C PRO A 694 62.12 37.67 63.68
N PRO A 695 62.01 36.32 63.52
CA PRO A 695 62.79 35.35 62.74
C PRO A 695 61.99 34.57 61.67
N ALA A 696 62.66 33.66 60.98
CA ALA A 696 62.16 32.96 59.80
C ALA A 696 61.26 31.74 60.08
N ASN A 697 60.43 31.41 59.09
CA ASN A 697 59.88 30.07 58.85
C ASN A 697 59.86 29.80 57.33
N ALA A 698 59.98 28.51 56.96
CA ALA A 698 60.38 28.00 55.64
C ALA A 698 59.79 28.67 54.38
N GLU A 699 60.64 28.82 53.35
CA GLU A 699 60.18 29.01 51.96
C GLU A 699 59.40 27.77 51.46
N PRO A 700 58.27 27.93 50.76
CA PRO A 700 57.68 26.84 49.99
C PRO A 700 58.53 26.55 48.73
N PRO A 701 58.79 25.28 48.39
CA PRO A 701 59.68 24.93 47.29
C PRO A 701 59.12 25.39 45.93
N HIS A 702 60.00 25.90 45.07
CA HIS A 702 59.67 26.28 43.69
C HIS A 702 59.17 25.07 42.89
N ARG A 703 57.86 25.02 42.61
CA ARG A 703 57.28 24.01 41.71
C ARG A 703 57.72 24.29 40.26
N PRO A 704 58.20 23.29 39.50
CA PRO A 704 58.51 23.46 38.09
C PRO A 704 57.20 23.74 37.32
N ARG A 705 57.14 24.88 36.62
CA ARG A 705 56.00 25.19 35.74
C ARG A 705 56.10 24.35 34.48
N GLY A 706 55.05 23.58 34.18
CA GLY A 706 54.91 22.86 32.92
C GLY A 706 54.92 23.79 31.69
N PRO A 707 55.17 23.25 30.49
CA PRO A 707 55.14 24.05 29.26
C PRO A 707 53.73 24.62 29.03
N ARG A 708 53.63 25.94 28.80
CA ARG A 708 52.34 26.60 28.52
C ARG A 708 51.73 26.04 27.24
N LEU A 709 50.59 25.37 27.37
CA LEU A 709 49.80 24.87 26.25
C LEU A 709 49.13 26.06 25.55
N ALA A 710 49.51 26.30 24.30
CA ALA A 710 49.04 27.41 23.48
C ALA A 710 49.05 27.00 21.99
N PRO A 711 48.20 27.60 21.13
CA PRO A 711 48.26 27.37 19.68
C PRO A 711 49.67 27.60 19.12
N GLY A 712 50.14 26.68 18.28
CA GLY A 712 51.49 26.67 17.72
C GLY A 712 52.58 26.06 18.61
N ALA A 713 52.33 25.81 19.90
CA ALA A 713 53.28 25.13 20.78
C ALA A 713 53.52 23.67 20.33
N VAL A 714 54.71 23.13 20.60
CA VAL A 714 55.11 21.78 20.19
C VAL A 714 55.40 20.92 21.43
N VAL A 715 54.81 19.72 21.47
CA VAL A 715 54.84 18.81 22.63
C VAL A 715 55.36 17.41 22.25
N ALA A 716 55.53 16.53 23.25
CA ALA A 716 56.02 15.15 23.10
C ALA A 716 57.31 15.05 22.25
N GLY A 717 58.38 15.72 22.69
CA GLY A 717 59.69 15.65 22.01
C GLY A 717 59.75 16.30 20.63
N GLY A 718 58.78 17.16 20.29
CA GLY A 718 58.72 17.85 18.99
C GLY A 718 57.74 17.22 17.99
N ARG A 719 57.07 16.11 18.34
CA ARG A 719 56.20 15.36 17.42
C ARG A 719 54.88 16.07 17.12
N TYR A 720 54.18 16.58 18.13
CA TYR A 720 52.84 17.16 17.94
C TYR A 720 52.86 18.68 18.07
N ARG A 721 52.29 19.39 17.10
CA ARG A 721 52.07 20.85 17.15
C ARG A 721 50.62 21.14 17.46
N LEU A 722 50.35 21.87 18.53
CA LEU A 722 49.00 22.32 18.90
C LEU A 722 48.46 23.29 17.85
N LEU A 723 47.19 23.14 17.48
CA LEU A 723 46.50 23.99 16.51
C LEU A 723 45.41 24.83 17.19
N GLU A 724 44.57 24.18 18.00
CA GLU A 724 43.31 24.75 18.50
C GLU A 724 42.96 24.10 19.85
N ALA A 725 42.45 24.88 20.80
CA ALA A 725 41.96 24.37 22.08
C ALA A 725 40.49 23.96 21.93
N CYS A 726 40.14 22.75 22.37
CA CYS A 726 38.82 22.14 22.19
C CYS A 726 38.05 21.99 23.52
N GLY A 727 38.46 22.68 24.57
CA GLY A 727 37.83 22.64 25.89
C GLY A 727 38.60 21.81 26.93
N GLY A 728 37.91 21.39 28.00
CA GLY A 728 38.53 20.64 29.10
C GLY A 728 37.60 20.40 30.29
N THR A 729 37.91 19.39 31.10
CA THR A 729 37.14 19.01 32.30
C THR A 729 38.01 18.21 33.27
N ARG A 730 37.73 18.23 34.58
CA ARG A 730 38.33 17.33 35.60
C ARG A 730 39.86 17.12 35.49
N GLY A 731 40.63 18.21 35.34
CA GLY A 731 42.10 18.14 35.20
C GLY A 731 42.61 17.69 33.83
N LEU A 732 41.74 17.64 32.82
CA LEU A 732 42.03 17.35 31.43
C LEU A 732 41.95 18.62 30.57
N GLN A 733 42.81 18.72 29.56
CA GLN A 733 42.65 19.70 28.47
C GLN A 733 42.63 19.00 27.11
N PHE A 734 41.69 19.42 26.26
CA PHE A 734 41.45 18.85 24.94
C PHE A 734 41.98 19.79 23.86
N TRP A 735 42.74 19.26 22.91
CA TRP A 735 43.39 20.04 21.86
C TRP A 735 43.33 19.32 20.52
N LYS A 736 43.17 20.09 19.44
CA LYS A 736 43.50 19.66 18.08
C LYS A 736 44.99 19.88 17.85
N ALA A 737 45.68 18.91 17.25
CA ALA A 737 47.09 19.03 16.91
C ALA A 737 47.43 18.39 15.55
N GLN A 738 48.61 18.73 15.02
CA GLN A 738 49.22 18.05 13.86
C GLN A 738 50.32 17.10 14.34
N ASP A 739 50.26 15.82 13.95
CA ASP A 739 51.41 14.90 14.03
C ASP A 739 52.40 15.28 12.93
N SER A 740 53.54 15.84 13.31
CA SER A 740 54.56 16.38 12.38
C SER A 740 55.37 15.30 11.68
N GLN A 741 55.31 14.04 12.15
CA GLN A 741 55.99 12.90 11.52
C GLN A 741 55.08 12.20 10.51
N LEU A 742 53.78 12.09 10.82
CA LEU A 742 52.78 11.42 9.97
C LEU A 742 51.92 12.39 9.13
N ASN A 743 52.17 13.69 9.25
CA ASN A 743 51.47 14.80 8.58
C ASN A 743 49.93 14.68 8.59
N ARG A 744 49.35 14.43 9.77
CA ARG A 744 47.91 14.26 9.96
C ARG A 744 47.40 15.01 11.20
N GLU A 745 46.13 15.41 11.16
CA GLU A 745 45.43 15.94 12.32
C GLU A 745 45.16 14.83 13.35
N VAL A 746 45.34 15.13 14.64
CA VAL A 746 45.08 14.25 15.77
C VAL A 746 44.36 15.01 16.90
N GLY A 747 43.55 14.30 17.67
CA GLY A 747 43.08 14.79 18.97
C GLY A 747 44.14 14.51 20.05
N LEU A 748 44.36 15.46 20.96
CA LEU A 748 45.18 15.29 22.15
C LEU A 748 44.34 15.54 23.40
N THR A 749 44.44 14.63 24.37
CA THR A 749 43.96 14.85 25.74
C THR A 749 45.16 14.87 26.69
N PHE A 750 45.46 16.03 27.26
CA PHE A 750 46.45 16.18 28.32
C PHE A 750 45.83 15.76 29.64
N VAL A 751 46.52 14.92 30.42
CA VAL A 751 46.14 14.48 31.77
C VAL A 751 47.08 15.14 32.77
N ASP A 752 46.52 15.96 33.66
CA ASP A 752 47.23 16.89 34.56
C ASP A 752 48.24 17.81 33.84
N PRO A 753 47.77 18.74 32.99
CA PRO A 753 48.63 19.66 32.24
C PRO A 753 49.39 20.65 33.13
N GLU A 754 48.89 20.92 34.35
CA GLU A 754 49.53 21.83 35.31
C GLU A 754 50.51 21.13 36.26
N GLN A 755 50.59 19.79 36.23
CA GLN A 755 51.46 18.97 37.09
C GLN A 755 51.18 19.21 38.58
N THR A 756 49.89 19.17 38.91
CA THR A 756 49.34 19.36 40.26
C THR A 756 49.41 18.10 41.12
N ALA A 757 49.40 16.92 40.50
CA ALA A 757 49.54 15.63 41.16
C ALA A 757 51.02 15.32 41.51
N PRO A 758 51.28 14.60 42.62
CA PRO A 758 52.62 14.11 42.92
C PRO A 758 53.11 13.12 41.84
N PRO A 759 54.41 13.09 41.53
CA PRO A 759 54.96 12.18 40.52
C PRO A 759 54.91 10.74 41.01
N TYR A 760 54.26 9.86 40.23
CA TYR A 760 53.95 8.49 40.60
C TYR A 760 55.21 7.62 40.79
N ARG A 761 55.44 7.14 42.02
CA ARG A 761 56.50 6.17 42.36
C ARG A 761 55.94 4.75 42.49
N PRO A 762 56.78 3.70 42.34
CA PRO A 762 56.38 2.32 42.63
C PRO A 762 55.98 2.06 44.09
N GLU A 763 56.28 2.98 45.00
CA GLU A 763 55.92 2.92 46.41
C GLU A 763 54.51 3.49 46.67
N ASP A 764 53.98 4.31 45.76
CA ASP A 764 52.67 4.98 45.87
C ASP A 764 51.50 4.06 45.42
N HIS A 765 51.61 2.74 45.66
CA HIS A 765 50.66 1.76 45.12
C HIS A 765 49.23 1.90 45.69
N ASP A 766 49.10 2.43 46.91
CA ASP A 766 47.82 2.70 47.59
C ASP A 766 47.39 4.19 47.50
N ALA A 767 48.08 5.00 46.68
CA ALA A 767 47.71 6.41 46.47
C ALA A 767 46.48 6.58 45.56
N ASP A 768 45.91 7.78 45.58
CA ASP A 768 44.63 8.18 44.96
C ASP A 768 44.27 7.43 43.65
N PRO A 769 43.16 6.66 43.61
CA PRO A 769 42.78 5.86 42.46
C PRO A 769 42.46 6.68 41.20
N ASP A 770 42.23 7.99 41.30
CA ASP A 770 42.03 8.90 40.17
C ASP A 770 43.33 9.56 39.65
N GLY A 771 44.50 9.21 40.23
CA GLY A 771 45.79 9.78 39.82
C GLY A 771 46.14 9.62 38.32
N PRO A 772 46.94 10.53 37.71
CA PRO A 772 47.10 10.62 36.25
C PRO A 772 47.52 9.32 35.55
N GLN A 773 48.42 8.54 36.14
CA GLN A 773 48.85 7.25 35.57
C GLN A 773 47.73 6.21 35.56
N ALA A 774 46.77 6.26 36.50
CA ALA A 774 45.61 5.38 36.53
C ALA A 774 44.63 5.69 35.40
N ILE A 775 44.38 6.98 35.11
CA ILE A 775 43.61 7.44 33.94
C ILE A 775 44.25 6.94 32.64
N LEU A 776 45.56 7.14 32.47
CA LEU A 776 46.31 6.68 31.29
C LEU A 776 46.28 5.15 31.15
N ASN A 777 46.36 4.41 32.27
CA ASN A 777 46.26 2.95 32.30
C ASN A 777 44.87 2.43 31.88
N ARG A 778 43.79 3.05 32.38
CA ARG A 778 42.40 2.70 32.00
C ARG A 778 42.15 3.03 30.54
N THR A 779 42.51 4.23 30.11
CA THR A 779 42.27 4.74 28.74
C THR A 779 43.01 3.92 27.68
N ARG A 780 44.22 3.42 27.98
CA ARG A 780 44.94 2.50 27.07
C ARG A 780 44.14 1.23 26.72
N ARG A 781 43.22 0.77 27.59
CA ARG A 781 42.35 -0.39 27.29
C ARG A 781 41.31 -0.07 26.21
N LEU A 782 40.85 1.17 26.10
CA LEU A 782 39.94 1.60 25.03
C LEU A 782 40.58 1.55 23.63
N GLY A 783 41.92 1.57 23.52
CA GLY A 783 42.63 1.46 22.24
C GLY A 783 42.43 0.13 21.48
N GLN A 784 41.83 -0.87 22.13
CA GLN A 784 41.41 -2.13 21.49
C GLN A 784 39.98 -2.08 20.92
N LEU A 785 39.20 -1.02 21.20
CA LEU A 785 37.86 -0.83 20.66
C LEU A 785 37.92 -0.19 19.28
N HIS A 786 37.14 -0.71 18.35
CA HIS A 786 37.01 -0.20 16.97
C HIS A 786 35.52 -0.01 16.68
N THR A 787 34.98 1.16 17.05
CA THR A 787 33.55 1.52 16.97
C THR A 787 33.39 2.98 16.54
N ALA A 788 32.39 3.28 15.72
CA ALA A 788 32.17 4.64 15.20
C ALA A 788 31.97 5.70 16.29
N GLY A 789 31.39 5.33 17.44
CA GLY A 789 31.14 6.24 18.56
C GLY A 789 32.35 6.62 19.43
N VAL A 790 33.55 6.08 19.18
CA VAL A 790 34.75 6.38 19.98
C VAL A 790 35.95 6.58 19.05
N ALA A 791 36.58 7.75 19.13
CA ALA A 791 37.78 8.04 18.34
C ALA A 791 38.92 7.11 18.74
N ARG A 792 39.53 6.44 17.76
CA ARG A 792 40.59 5.46 17.98
C ARG A 792 41.77 6.09 18.71
N VAL A 793 42.14 5.51 19.86
CA VAL A 793 43.38 5.83 20.55
C VAL A 793 44.56 5.32 19.72
N LEU A 794 45.44 6.23 19.34
CA LEU A 794 46.61 6.01 18.49
C LEU A 794 47.89 5.81 19.31
N ASP A 795 48.04 6.54 20.41
CA ASP A 795 49.24 6.57 21.26
C ASP A 795 48.88 7.04 22.68
N VAL A 796 49.69 6.70 23.69
CA VAL A 796 49.51 7.13 25.09
C VAL A 796 50.88 7.45 25.70
N VAL A 797 51.30 8.71 25.56
CA VAL A 797 52.60 9.21 26.00
C VAL A 797 52.55 9.52 27.50
N ARG A 798 53.56 9.10 28.26
CA ARG A 798 53.66 9.30 29.72
C ARG A 798 54.78 10.27 30.08
N ALA A 799 54.55 11.05 31.13
CA ALA A 799 55.55 11.87 31.81
C ALA A 799 55.54 11.55 33.32
N ALA A 800 56.49 12.09 34.08
CA ALA A 800 56.62 11.80 35.52
C ALA A 800 55.40 12.21 36.36
N SER A 801 54.73 13.30 35.98
CA SER A 801 53.60 13.92 36.68
C SER A 801 52.27 13.85 35.91
N GLY A 802 52.25 13.33 34.68
CA GLY A 802 51.05 13.36 33.83
C GLY A 802 51.23 12.61 32.50
N GLY A 803 50.44 12.95 31.48
CA GLY A 803 50.60 12.34 30.15
C GLY A 803 49.69 12.92 29.08
N ILE A 804 49.77 12.33 27.89
CA ILE A 804 49.03 12.73 26.68
C ILE A 804 48.43 11.49 26.03
N VAL A 805 47.10 11.43 25.95
CA VAL A 805 46.38 10.47 25.10
C VAL A 805 46.25 11.08 23.71
N VAL A 806 46.58 10.31 22.68
CA VAL A 806 46.52 10.72 21.27
C VAL A 806 45.41 9.94 20.59
N THR A 807 44.42 10.63 20.01
CA THR A 807 43.35 10.03 19.20
C THR A 807 43.42 10.46 17.74
N GLU A 808 42.77 9.72 16.86
CA GLU A 808 42.46 10.23 15.52
C GLU A 808 41.54 11.46 15.63
N TRP A 809 41.77 12.47 14.80
CA TRP A 809 40.93 13.66 14.80
C TRP A 809 39.55 13.34 14.21
N VAL A 810 38.47 13.71 14.91
CA VAL A 810 37.08 13.56 14.42
C VAL A 810 36.69 14.82 13.63
N PRO A 811 36.59 14.75 12.28
CA PRO A 811 36.21 15.89 11.47
C PRO A 811 34.72 16.18 11.59
N GLY A 812 34.38 17.38 12.03
CA GLY A 812 33.00 17.77 12.34
C GLY A 812 32.98 18.93 13.34
N SER A 813 31.86 19.11 14.04
CA SER A 813 31.62 20.21 14.99
C SER A 813 31.61 19.74 16.45
N SER A 814 31.71 20.66 17.41
CA SER A 814 31.43 20.35 18.82
C SER A 814 29.95 20.00 19.04
N LEU A 815 29.64 19.32 20.15
CA LEU A 815 28.26 19.05 20.54
C LEU A 815 27.42 20.34 20.73
N ALA A 816 28.04 21.42 21.23
CA ALA A 816 27.38 22.70 21.45
C ALA A 816 26.93 23.38 20.13
N GLU A 817 27.81 23.48 19.14
CA GLU A 817 27.50 24.03 17.81
C GLU A 817 26.31 23.29 17.14
N VAL A 818 26.28 21.96 17.25
CA VAL A 818 25.21 21.17 16.63
C VAL A 818 23.91 21.27 17.43
N ALA A 819 23.98 21.36 18.76
CA ALA A 819 22.80 21.58 19.60
C ALA A 819 22.17 22.97 19.37
N GLU A 820 22.98 24.02 19.19
CA GLU A 820 22.53 25.37 18.82
C GLU A 820 21.73 25.36 17.49
N ALA A 821 22.20 24.59 16.50
CA ALA A 821 21.53 24.40 15.22
C ALA A 821 20.17 23.66 15.28
N SER A 822 19.74 23.19 16.48
CA SER A 822 18.43 22.55 16.73
C SER A 822 18.04 21.45 15.72
N PRO A 823 18.78 20.33 15.66
CA PRO A 823 18.50 19.22 14.76
C PRO A 823 17.13 18.57 15.06
N SER A 824 16.55 17.91 14.06
CA SER A 824 15.31 17.15 14.25
C SER A 824 15.52 15.95 15.19
N ALA A 825 14.45 15.49 15.85
CA ALA A 825 14.52 14.41 16.83
C ALA A 825 15.11 13.11 16.23
N ALA A 826 14.69 12.72 15.01
CA ALA A 826 15.27 11.59 14.29
C ALA A 826 16.72 11.83 13.81
N GLY A 827 17.19 13.08 13.74
CA GLY A 827 18.60 13.44 13.57
C GLY A 827 19.40 13.19 14.84
N ALA A 828 18.94 13.76 15.97
CA ALA A 828 19.55 13.58 17.28
C ALA A 828 19.62 12.10 17.72
N ALA A 829 18.55 11.34 17.50
CA ALA A 829 18.49 9.91 17.77
C ALA A 829 19.54 9.10 16.96
N ARG A 830 19.69 9.43 15.67
CA ARG A 830 20.72 8.81 14.80
C ARG A 830 22.13 9.15 15.28
N ALA A 831 22.39 10.41 15.65
CA ALA A 831 23.70 10.84 16.15
C ALA A 831 24.14 10.05 17.39
N VAL A 832 23.25 9.91 18.39
CA VAL A 832 23.57 9.22 19.65
C VAL A 832 23.71 7.70 19.48
N ARG A 833 23.17 7.12 18.40
CA ARG A 833 23.26 5.68 18.08
C ARG A 833 24.71 5.17 18.07
N ALA A 834 25.62 5.88 17.39
CA ALA A 834 27.02 5.50 17.28
C ALA A 834 27.71 5.51 18.65
N LEU A 835 27.51 6.57 19.43
CA LEU A 835 28.02 6.70 20.80
C LEU A 835 27.49 5.61 21.72
N ALA A 836 26.20 5.26 21.61
CA ALA A 836 25.58 4.18 22.38
C ALA A 836 26.18 2.80 22.04
N ALA A 837 26.42 2.51 20.75
CA ALA A 837 27.10 1.29 20.32
C ALA A 837 28.56 1.23 20.82
N GLY A 838 29.25 2.39 20.84
CA GLY A 838 30.59 2.53 21.42
C GLY A 838 30.62 2.25 22.92
N ALA A 839 29.67 2.80 23.66
CA ALA A 839 29.51 2.55 25.10
C ALA A 839 29.19 1.09 25.39
N GLU A 840 28.28 0.46 24.63
CA GLU A 840 27.96 -0.96 24.82
C GLU A 840 29.17 -1.88 24.54
N ALA A 841 29.98 -1.56 23.52
CA ALA A 841 31.22 -2.28 23.24
C ALA A 841 32.25 -2.14 24.37
N ALA A 842 32.43 -0.93 24.92
CA ALA A 842 33.27 -0.71 26.11
C ALA A 842 32.75 -1.49 27.32
N HIS A 843 31.44 -1.47 27.55
CA HIS A 843 30.78 -2.18 28.65
C HIS A 843 30.98 -3.69 28.54
N ARG A 844 30.88 -4.25 27.32
CA ARG A 844 31.21 -5.67 27.03
C ARG A 844 32.69 -5.99 27.26
N ALA A 845 33.60 -5.05 26.99
CA ALA A 845 35.03 -5.18 27.29
C ALA A 845 35.40 -4.94 28.78
N GLY A 846 34.42 -4.68 29.66
CA GLY A 846 34.66 -4.41 31.08
C GLY A 846 35.24 -3.02 31.38
N ALA A 847 35.03 -2.05 30.48
CA ALA A 847 35.41 -0.65 30.63
C ALA A 847 34.18 0.28 30.66
N ALA A 848 34.40 1.53 31.05
CA ALA A 848 33.50 2.66 30.86
C ALA A 848 34.14 3.67 29.90
N LEU A 849 33.35 4.61 29.37
CA LEU A 849 33.80 5.64 28.44
C LEU A 849 34.03 7.02 29.07
N SER A 850 33.46 7.29 30.24
CA SER A 850 33.45 8.63 30.87
C SER A 850 32.76 9.68 29.99
N ILE A 851 31.50 9.41 29.60
CA ILE A 851 30.64 10.38 28.90
C ILE A 851 30.12 11.42 29.90
N ASP A 852 31.02 12.26 30.42
CA ASP A 852 30.78 13.17 31.56
C ASP A 852 30.56 14.65 31.15
N HIS A 853 31.11 15.10 30.02
CA HIS A 853 31.19 16.51 29.65
C HIS A 853 31.05 16.73 28.12
N PRO A 854 30.33 17.78 27.66
CA PRO A 854 30.03 17.95 26.23
C PRO A 854 31.26 18.22 25.37
N ASP A 855 32.31 18.88 25.87
CA ASP A 855 33.57 19.13 25.12
C ASP A 855 34.25 17.84 24.63
N ARG A 856 34.00 16.70 25.30
CA ARG A 856 34.54 15.40 24.88
C ARG A 856 33.89 14.87 23.60
N ILE A 857 32.70 15.35 23.28
CA ILE A 857 31.82 14.82 22.24
C ILE A 857 31.87 15.75 21.02
N ARG A 858 32.23 15.16 19.87
CA ARG A 858 32.14 15.82 18.56
C ARG A 858 31.11 15.10 17.71
N VAL A 859 30.41 15.83 16.86
CA VAL A 859 29.51 15.25 15.87
C VAL A 859 30.26 15.18 14.54
N SER A 860 30.45 13.97 14.00
CA SER A 860 31.13 13.74 12.72
C SER A 860 30.39 14.41 11.57
N ARG A 861 31.08 14.62 10.44
CA ARG A 861 30.46 15.02 9.16
C ARG A 861 29.34 14.07 8.71
N ASP A 862 29.39 12.81 9.13
CA ASP A 862 28.38 11.78 8.85
C ASP A 862 27.13 11.90 9.73
N GLY A 863 27.16 12.77 10.75
CA GLY A 863 26.09 13.01 11.71
C GLY A 863 26.18 12.20 13.02
N ASP A 864 27.12 11.26 13.12
CA ASP A 864 27.34 10.45 14.32
C ASP A 864 27.98 11.25 15.46
N ALA A 865 27.50 11.05 16.70
CA ALA A 865 28.16 11.56 17.90
C ALA A 865 29.30 10.62 18.30
N VAL A 866 30.48 11.20 18.56
CA VAL A 866 31.73 10.46 18.80
C VAL A 866 32.45 11.03 20.03
N LEU A 867 32.90 10.13 20.91
CA LEU A 867 33.84 10.45 21.98
C LEU A 867 35.22 10.73 21.37
N ALA A 868 35.52 12.00 21.12
CA ALA A 868 36.77 12.45 20.48
C ALA A 868 37.96 12.50 21.46
N PHE A 869 37.67 12.75 22.75
CA PHE A 869 38.65 12.93 23.81
C PHE A 869 38.44 11.92 24.97
N PRO A 870 38.70 10.62 24.72
CA PRO A 870 38.57 9.57 25.73
C PRO A 870 39.65 9.70 26.81
N ALA A 871 39.21 9.74 28.07
CA ALA A 871 40.07 9.61 29.24
C ALA A 871 39.21 9.12 30.42
N VAL A 872 39.51 7.93 30.95
CA VAL A 872 38.63 7.16 31.85
C VAL A 872 39.04 7.31 33.31
N PHE A 873 38.14 7.85 34.14
CA PHE A 873 38.33 8.00 35.59
C PHE A 873 38.05 6.69 36.36
N SER A 874 38.34 6.65 37.67
CA SER A 874 38.16 5.46 38.52
C SER A 874 36.71 5.27 38.97
N GLY A 875 35.98 6.36 39.16
CA GLY A 875 34.59 6.32 39.65
C GLY A 875 33.53 6.13 38.57
N ASP A 876 33.86 6.34 37.29
CA ASP A 876 32.88 6.35 36.22
C ASP A 876 32.52 4.90 35.80
N ASP A 877 31.22 4.63 35.69
CA ASP A 877 30.66 3.30 35.56
C ASP A 877 29.68 3.19 34.37
N ARG A 878 29.10 2.00 34.20
CA ARG A 878 28.11 1.76 33.13
C ARG A 878 26.87 2.65 33.29
N ALA A 879 26.47 3.01 34.51
CA ALA A 879 25.33 3.88 34.74
C ALA A 879 25.64 5.36 34.45
N SER A 880 26.85 5.85 34.73
CA SER A 880 27.24 7.22 34.32
C SER A 880 27.34 7.36 32.80
N ASP A 881 27.87 6.36 32.09
CA ASP A 881 27.88 6.39 30.61
C ASP A 881 26.45 6.45 30.04
N VAL A 882 25.48 5.74 30.63
CA VAL A 882 24.08 5.81 30.19
C VAL A 882 23.46 7.17 30.52
N ARG A 883 23.74 7.77 31.68
CA ARG A 883 23.35 9.17 31.95
C ARG A 883 23.98 10.14 30.95
N GLY A 884 25.23 9.92 30.57
CA GLY A 884 25.93 10.66 29.51
C GLY A 884 25.26 10.56 28.14
N LEU A 885 24.86 9.35 27.70
CA LEU A 885 24.07 9.17 26.48
C LEU A 885 22.73 9.93 26.53
N GLY A 886 22.08 9.93 27.70
CA GLY A 886 20.89 10.74 27.96
C GLY A 886 21.16 12.24 27.82
N ALA A 887 22.25 12.74 28.41
CA ALA A 887 22.64 14.14 28.37
C ALA A 887 23.01 14.63 26.95
N VAL A 888 23.73 13.81 26.18
CA VAL A 888 24.06 14.12 24.77
C VAL A 888 22.79 14.16 23.91
N LEU A 889 21.85 13.23 24.11
CA LEU A 889 20.56 13.26 23.42
C LEU A 889 19.72 14.48 23.82
N TYR A 890 19.65 14.77 25.11
CA TYR A 890 18.93 15.92 25.67
C TYR A 890 19.49 17.26 25.13
N ALA A 891 20.81 17.39 25.04
CA ALA A 891 21.48 18.55 24.44
C ALA A 891 21.12 18.73 22.96
N LEU A 892 21.18 17.67 22.15
CA LEU A 892 20.81 17.74 20.73
C LEU A 892 19.32 18.07 20.51
N LEU A 893 18.44 17.70 21.44
CA LEU A 893 17.00 18.00 21.36
C LEU A 893 16.65 19.42 21.82
N LEU A 894 17.27 19.92 22.89
CA LEU A 894 16.84 21.11 23.63
C LEU A 894 17.91 22.20 23.81
N GLY A 895 19.12 22.05 23.28
CA GLY A 895 20.18 23.06 23.41
C GLY A 895 20.70 23.26 24.84
N THR A 896 20.50 22.28 25.74
CA THR A 896 20.80 22.39 27.19
C THR A 896 21.51 21.14 27.70
N TRP A 897 22.43 21.29 28.64
CA TRP A 897 23.16 20.18 29.27
C TRP A 897 22.54 19.81 30.62
N ALA A 898 22.45 18.51 30.91
CA ALA A 898 21.68 17.98 32.05
C ALA A 898 22.55 17.31 33.15
N LEU A 899 23.87 17.38 33.07
CA LEU A 899 24.80 16.83 34.08
C LEU A 899 25.68 17.92 34.68
N ASP A 900 26.18 17.67 35.89
CA ASP A 900 27.03 18.62 36.61
C ASP A 900 28.38 18.84 35.91
N GLY A 901 28.82 20.10 35.79
CA GLY A 901 30.09 20.43 35.12
C GLY A 901 31.36 20.18 35.95
N ALA A 902 31.29 19.48 37.09
CA ALA A 902 32.43 19.25 37.99
C ALA A 902 32.89 17.78 38.01
N THR A 903 31.93 16.86 37.88
CA THR A 903 32.12 15.41 37.86
C THR A 903 31.42 14.75 36.67
N GLY A 904 30.30 15.31 36.20
CA GLY A 904 29.46 14.76 35.12
C GLY A 904 28.72 13.48 35.52
N ARG A 905 28.41 13.33 36.81
CA ARG A 905 27.83 12.10 37.39
C ARG A 905 26.46 12.37 38.02
N GLU A 906 26.17 13.60 38.43
CA GLU A 906 24.88 14.02 38.98
C GLU A 906 24.06 14.80 37.93
N VAL A 907 22.73 14.69 38.02
CA VAL A 907 21.80 15.42 37.15
C VAL A 907 21.52 16.78 37.79
N THR A 908 21.77 17.88 37.06
CA THR A 908 21.61 19.25 37.58
C THR A 908 20.70 20.08 36.68
N THR A 909 19.86 20.90 37.31
CA THR A 909 18.96 21.85 36.63
C THR A 909 19.42 23.29 36.85
N ALA A 910 18.75 24.24 36.19
CA ALA A 910 18.93 25.67 36.40
C ALA A 910 18.55 26.17 37.82
N GLN A 911 17.95 25.33 38.68
CA GLN A 911 17.79 25.63 40.11
C GLN A 911 19.07 25.38 40.90
N ASP A 912 19.88 24.41 40.47
CA ASP A 912 21.05 23.90 41.18
C ASP A 912 22.35 24.59 40.74
N ARG A 913 22.40 25.06 39.48
CA ARG A 913 23.60 25.66 38.87
C ARG A 913 23.22 26.76 37.85
N GLN A 914 23.92 27.89 37.90
CA GLN A 914 23.64 29.06 37.04
C GLN A 914 24.60 29.26 35.86
N GLY A 915 25.74 28.53 35.82
CA GLY A 915 26.75 28.68 34.76
C GLY A 915 26.69 27.55 33.71
N PRO A 916 26.99 27.84 32.42
CA PRO A 916 27.00 26.85 31.35
C PRO A 916 28.13 25.82 31.52
N VAL A 917 28.00 24.69 30.82
CA VAL A 917 28.93 23.55 30.82
C VAL A 917 29.30 23.27 29.36
N GLY A 918 30.58 23.46 28.99
CA GLY A 918 31.06 23.36 27.60
C GLY A 918 30.24 24.15 26.58
N GLY A 919 29.92 25.42 26.92
CA GLY A 919 29.09 26.30 26.11
C GLY A 919 27.57 26.10 26.23
N LEU A 920 27.11 24.94 26.71
CA LEU A 920 25.67 24.64 26.84
C LEU A 920 25.08 25.17 28.17
N PRO A 921 23.92 25.86 28.14
CA PRO A 921 23.20 26.25 29.36
C PRO A 921 22.64 25.03 30.13
N PRO A 922 22.41 25.15 31.45
CA PRO A 922 21.85 24.06 32.27
C PRO A 922 20.38 23.77 31.93
N ALA A 923 19.97 22.52 32.10
CA ALA A 923 18.61 22.05 31.82
C ALA A 923 17.54 22.74 32.69
N ALA A 924 16.39 23.06 32.10
CA ALA A 924 15.23 23.58 32.84
C ALA A 924 14.62 22.53 33.78
N PRO A 925 14.14 22.90 34.98
CA PRO A 925 13.53 21.99 35.96
C PRO A 925 12.07 21.64 35.62
N ASP A 926 11.65 20.39 35.82
CA ASP A 926 10.22 20.00 35.72
C ASP A 926 9.42 20.48 36.93
N VAL A 927 8.29 21.14 36.68
CA VAL A 927 7.36 21.67 37.68
C VAL A 927 6.69 20.52 38.46
N GLU A 928 6.47 19.37 37.82
CA GLU A 928 5.90 18.17 38.46
C GLU A 928 6.94 17.37 39.26
N ARG A 929 8.23 17.53 38.96
CA ARG A 929 9.32 16.69 39.50
C ARG A 929 10.54 17.52 39.87
N LYS A 930 10.55 18.04 41.10
CA LYS A 930 11.67 18.78 41.68
C LYS A 930 13.00 18.02 41.51
N GLY A 931 14.03 18.71 41.03
CA GLY A 931 15.37 18.15 40.79
C GLY A 931 15.50 17.28 39.53
N GLN A 932 14.47 17.20 38.67
CA GLN A 932 14.59 16.54 37.36
C GLN A 932 14.44 17.54 36.19
N PRO A 933 15.09 17.29 35.05
CA PRO A 933 14.96 18.13 33.86
C PRO A 933 13.62 17.93 33.14
N VAL A 934 13.08 18.98 32.52
CA VAL A 934 11.80 18.94 31.78
C VAL A 934 11.88 17.90 30.63
N PRO A 935 10.93 16.95 30.52
CA PRO A 935 10.87 16.02 29.39
C PRO A 935 10.79 16.74 28.04
N PRO A 936 11.66 16.42 27.04
CA PRO A 936 11.70 17.13 25.76
C PRO A 936 10.36 17.29 25.05
N ILE A 937 9.48 16.29 25.09
CA ILE A 937 8.12 16.37 24.52
C ILE A 937 7.21 17.44 25.17
N LYS A 938 7.44 17.82 26.43
CA LYS A 938 6.75 18.97 27.07
C LYS A 938 7.23 20.32 26.53
N VAL A 939 8.45 20.40 25.98
CA VAL A 939 9.06 21.63 25.45
C VAL A 939 8.85 21.76 23.94
N LYS A 940 9.05 20.67 23.19
CA LYS A 940 8.84 20.56 21.75
C LYS A 940 7.93 19.36 21.48
N GLN A 941 6.63 19.61 21.25
CA GLN A 941 5.63 18.55 21.03
C GLN A 941 5.91 17.69 19.78
N GLU A 942 6.74 18.19 18.86
CA GLU A 942 7.24 17.48 17.67
C GLU A 942 8.20 16.32 17.99
N ILE A 943 8.71 16.19 19.22
CA ILE A 943 9.64 15.11 19.58
C ILE A 943 8.86 13.81 19.87
N PRO A 944 9.13 12.71 19.14
CA PRO A 944 8.51 11.41 19.40
C PRO A 944 8.69 10.95 20.85
N PHE A 945 7.66 10.31 21.40
CA PHE A 945 7.61 9.90 22.81
C PHE A 945 8.80 9.00 23.19
N GLU A 946 9.17 8.07 22.31
CA GLU A 946 10.28 7.13 22.49
C GLU A 946 11.61 7.88 22.66
N ILE A 947 11.88 8.86 21.81
CA ILE A 947 13.11 9.66 21.83
C ILE A 947 13.13 10.55 23.08
N SER A 948 12.01 11.21 23.42
CA SER A 948 11.89 12.01 24.64
C SER A 948 12.01 11.16 25.91
N ALA A 949 11.50 9.93 25.91
CA ALA A 949 11.54 9.02 27.05
C ALA A 949 12.93 8.38 27.22
N VAL A 950 13.68 8.14 26.14
CA VAL A 950 15.10 7.74 26.23
C VAL A 950 15.91 8.87 26.85
N ALA A 951 15.74 10.12 26.40
CA ALA A 951 16.48 11.26 26.92
C ALA A 951 16.31 11.44 28.44
N THR A 952 15.07 11.35 28.96
CA THR A 952 14.83 11.48 30.41
C THR A 952 15.17 10.21 31.19
N ARG A 953 14.72 9.03 30.77
CA ARG A 953 14.94 7.79 31.55
C ARG A 953 16.40 7.34 31.56
N ALA A 954 17.22 7.78 30.62
CA ALA A 954 18.67 7.59 30.71
C ALA A 954 19.29 8.44 31.83
N LEU A 955 18.76 9.65 32.08
CA LEU A 955 19.19 10.53 33.18
C LEU A 955 18.67 10.07 34.55
N GLU A 956 17.45 9.52 34.63
CA GLU A 956 16.82 9.01 35.87
C GLU A 956 17.58 7.86 36.59
N GLY A 957 18.61 7.28 35.96
CA GLY A 957 19.48 6.29 36.58
C GLY A 957 18.78 4.96 36.92
N GLY A 958 18.86 4.52 38.18
CA GLY A 958 18.48 3.15 38.58
C GLY A 958 17.00 2.78 38.35
N ALA A 959 16.10 3.76 38.28
CA ALA A 959 14.68 3.57 37.96
C ALA A 959 14.41 3.51 36.44
N GLY A 960 15.31 4.04 35.61
CA GLY A 960 15.14 4.22 34.18
C GLY A 960 15.93 3.22 33.34
N ILE A 961 16.57 3.71 32.27
CA ILE A 961 17.36 2.90 31.34
C ILE A 961 18.73 2.59 31.96
N ARG A 962 19.14 1.32 31.98
CA ARG A 962 20.34 0.85 32.71
C ARG A 962 21.49 0.34 31.83
N THR A 963 21.32 0.28 30.51
CA THR A 963 22.38 -0.19 29.59
C THR A 963 22.42 0.62 28.30
N ALA A 964 23.62 0.80 27.74
CA ALA A 964 23.80 1.50 26.47
C ALA A 964 23.13 0.77 25.28
N GLY A 965 23.11 -0.57 25.29
CA GLY A 965 22.39 -1.37 24.29
C GLY A 965 20.88 -1.15 24.32
N THR A 966 20.29 -0.89 25.50
CA THR A 966 18.88 -0.49 25.60
C THR A 966 18.63 0.90 25.01
N VAL A 967 19.54 1.86 25.22
CA VAL A 967 19.48 3.19 24.57
C VAL A 967 19.53 3.02 23.05
N GLN A 968 20.52 2.28 22.54
CA GLN A 968 20.65 2.01 21.11
C GLN A 968 19.38 1.35 20.54
N HIS A 969 18.89 0.27 21.14
CA HIS A 969 17.74 -0.48 20.63
C HIS A 969 16.45 0.35 20.52
N ILE A 970 16.18 1.25 21.49
CA ILE A 970 14.99 2.11 21.44
C ILE A 970 15.15 3.21 20.38
N LEU A 971 16.35 3.79 20.22
CA LEU A 971 16.60 4.77 19.15
C LEU A 971 16.55 4.13 17.75
N ASP A 972 17.01 2.88 17.61
CA ASP A 972 16.88 2.07 16.39
C ASP A 972 15.40 1.84 16.01
N GLN A 973 14.55 1.51 16.99
CA GLN A 973 13.11 1.36 16.76
C GLN A 973 12.43 2.71 16.41
N ALA A 974 12.72 3.76 17.19
CA ALA A 974 12.12 5.08 17.00
C ALA A 974 12.44 5.69 15.62
N THR A 975 13.67 5.51 15.13
CA THR A 975 14.10 6.07 13.83
C THR A 975 13.54 5.32 12.61
N VAL A 976 13.05 4.08 12.77
CA VAL A 976 12.43 3.30 11.69
C VAL A 976 10.91 3.51 11.61
N VAL A 977 10.25 3.65 12.76
CA VAL A 977 8.77 3.72 12.86
C VAL A 977 8.18 5.06 12.38
N ASP A 978 8.95 6.14 12.45
CA ASP A 978 8.48 7.51 12.19
C ASP A 978 8.18 7.75 10.70
N LEU A 979 9.02 7.22 9.80
CA LEU A 979 8.97 7.43 8.35
C LEU A 979 7.62 7.03 7.70
N ALA A 980 6.91 6.08 8.31
CA ALA A 980 5.61 5.58 7.85
C ALA A 980 4.41 6.21 8.60
N THR A 981 4.64 6.98 9.66
CA THR A 981 3.58 7.53 10.52
C THR A 981 3.18 8.95 10.11
N ASP A 982 4.15 9.76 9.68
CA ASP A 982 4.03 11.20 9.36
C ASP A 982 3.06 11.53 8.21
N VAL A 983 2.54 10.52 7.52
CA VAL A 983 1.67 10.65 6.32
C VAL A 983 0.17 10.70 6.64
N ILE A 984 -0.25 10.42 7.88
CA ILE A 984 -1.67 10.33 8.27
C ILE A 984 -1.96 11.29 9.45
N PRO A 985 -2.60 12.45 9.21
CA PRO A 985 -2.86 13.42 10.27
C PRO A 985 -3.73 12.84 11.39
N ARG A 986 -3.54 13.34 12.61
CA ARG A 986 -4.43 13.06 13.74
C ARG A 986 -5.71 13.89 13.58
N VAL A 987 -6.86 13.29 13.85
CA VAL A 987 -8.12 14.04 13.96
C VAL A 987 -8.11 14.78 15.30
N ALA A 988 -8.26 16.10 15.24
CA ALA A 988 -8.60 16.97 16.36
C ALA A 988 -9.85 17.75 15.97
N ASP A 989 -10.62 18.23 16.95
CA ASP A 989 -11.88 18.95 16.71
C ASP A 989 -11.67 20.42 16.27
N ASP A 990 -10.43 20.90 16.27
CA ASP A 990 -10.05 22.23 15.76
C ASP A 990 -10.05 22.29 14.21
N PRO A 991 -10.38 23.48 13.63
CA PRO A 991 -10.31 23.66 12.18
C PRO A 991 -8.87 23.46 11.67
N PRO A 992 -8.68 22.83 10.49
CA PRO A 992 -7.37 22.38 10.04
C PRO A 992 -6.41 23.54 9.77
N ILE A 993 -5.47 23.75 10.69
CA ILE A 993 -4.35 24.69 10.53
C ILE A 993 -3.57 24.27 9.28
N SER A 994 -3.50 25.17 8.29
CA SER A 994 -2.85 24.90 7.01
C SER A 994 -1.33 24.93 7.14
N VAL A 995 -0.74 23.81 7.57
CA VAL A 995 0.72 23.61 7.58
C VAL A 995 1.27 23.91 6.19
N ALA A 996 2.24 24.82 6.13
CA ALA A 996 2.79 25.29 4.86
C ALA A 996 3.33 24.11 4.03
N PRO A 997 3.03 24.03 2.72
CA PRO A 997 3.34 22.86 1.94
C PRO A 997 4.86 22.65 1.85
N ILE A 998 5.33 21.51 2.35
CA ILE A 998 6.71 21.02 2.24
C ILE A 998 7.20 21.28 0.81
N SER A 999 8.38 21.93 0.70
CA SER A 999 8.90 22.44 -0.57
C SER A 999 8.87 21.36 -1.66
N ARG A 1000 8.39 21.74 -2.85
CA ARG A 1000 8.10 20.79 -3.95
C ARG A 1000 9.26 19.83 -4.22
N THR A 1001 10.50 20.33 -4.17
CA THR A 1001 11.74 19.56 -4.34
C THR A 1001 12.02 18.51 -3.26
N ARG A 1002 11.60 18.71 -2.00
CA ARG A 1002 11.67 17.66 -0.96
C ARG A 1002 10.53 16.66 -1.13
N LYS A 1003 9.30 17.12 -1.39
CA LYS A 1003 8.13 16.24 -1.61
C LYS A 1003 8.32 15.31 -2.83
N GLN A 1004 8.89 15.81 -3.92
CA GLN A 1004 9.17 15.02 -5.13
C GLN A 1004 10.24 13.93 -4.94
N ARG A 1005 11.16 14.10 -3.97
CA ARG A 1005 12.15 13.06 -3.63
C ARG A 1005 11.54 11.98 -2.73
N LEU A 1006 10.86 12.39 -1.66
CA LEU A 1006 10.31 11.46 -0.66
C LEU A 1006 9.14 10.59 -1.18
N LEU A 1007 8.38 11.06 -2.18
CA LEU A 1007 7.22 10.32 -2.72
C LEU A 1007 7.47 9.66 -4.08
N GLY A 1008 8.70 9.69 -4.61
CA GLY A 1008 9.00 9.13 -5.93
C GLY A 1008 8.28 9.81 -7.11
N GLU A 1009 7.70 11.00 -6.92
CA GLU A 1009 6.94 11.77 -7.93
C GLU A 1009 7.86 12.47 -8.97
N GLY A 1010 8.77 11.70 -9.56
CA GLY A 1010 9.20 11.93 -10.94
C GLY A 1010 8.07 11.60 -11.92
N GLU A 1011 8.27 11.82 -13.21
CA GLU A 1011 7.21 11.62 -14.21
C GLU A 1011 6.73 10.16 -14.31
N ALA A 1012 7.58 9.20 -13.91
CA ALA A 1012 7.20 7.79 -13.72
C ALA A 1012 6.06 7.60 -12.70
N GLY A 1013 6.07 8.33 -11.57
CA GLY A 1013 5.04 8.22 -10.53
C GLY A 1013 3.65 8.64 -11.03
N LYS A 1014 3.57 9.70 -11.85
CA LYS A 1014 2.32 10.14 -12.47
C LYS A 1014 1.76 9.12 -13.47
N ARG A 1015 2.63 8.39 -14.18
CA ARG A 1015 2.20 7.23 -14.98
C ARG A 1015 1.68 6.13 -14.06
N ASN A 1016 2.42 5.77 -13.00
CA ASN A 1016 2.10 4.65 -12.11
C ASN A 1016 0.80 4.80 -11.30
N GLY A 1017 0.39 6.01 -10.91
CA GLY A 1017 -0.90 6.22 -10.22
C GLY A 1017 -2.11 5.99 -11.13
N ALA A 1018 -2.05 6.54 -12.36
CA ALA A 1018 -3.04 6.25 -13.40
C ALA A 1018 -2.93 4.79 -13.89
N LEU A 1019 -1.72 4.22 -13.88
CA LEU A 1019 -1.47 2.82 -14.17
C LEU A 1019 -2.18 1.95 -13.13
N LEU A 1020 -2.06 2.18 -11.81
CA LEU A 1020 -2.69 1.30 -10.81
C LEU A 1020 -4.22 1.25 -10.94
N ILE A 1021 -4.89 2.40 -11.13
CA ILE A 1021 -6.34 2.44 -11.35
C ILE A 1021 -6.68 1.81 -12.72
N GLY A 1022 -5.93 2.20 -13.76
CA GLY A 1022 -6.06 1.63 -15.10
C GLY A 1022 -5.74 0.14 -15.18
N THR A 1023 -4.90 -0.39 -14.30
CA THR A 1023 -4.51 -1.80 -14.15
C THR A 1023 -5.52 -2.55 -13.32
N GLY A 1024 -6.22 -1.91 -12.37
CA GLY A 1024 -7.42 -2.48 -11.77
C GLY A 1024 -8.51 -2.70 -12.84
N VAL A 1025 -8.83 -1.66 -13.60
CA VAL A 1025 -9.82 -1.74 -14.70
C VAL A 1025 -9.34 -2.68 -15.82
N PHE A 1026 -8.07 -2.63 -16.20
CA PHE A 1026 -7.47 -3.51 -17.21
C PHE A 1026 -7.31 -4.94 -16.72
N LEU A 1027 -7.13 -5.23 -15.42
CA LEU A 1027 -7.22 -6.61 -14.92
C LEU A 1027 -8.66 -7.11 -14.88
N VAL A 1028 -9.66 -6.26 -14.62
CA VAL A 1028 -11.07 -6.67 -14.79
C VAL A 1028 -11.38 -6.95 -16.26
N PHE A 1029 -10.91 -6.10 -17.18
CA PHE A 1029 -11.06 -6.29 -18.63
C PHE A 1029 -10.26 -7.49 -19.15
N LEU A 1030 -9.03 -7.71 -18.69
CA LEU A 1030 -8.18 -8.83 -19.08
C LEU A 1030 -8.62 -10.14 -18.40
N LEU A 1031 -9.21 -10.09 -17.19
CA LEU A 1031 -9.94 -11.20 -16.61
C LEU A 1031 -11.15 -11.56 -17.48
N MET A 1032 -11.94 -10.56 -17.90
CA MET A 1032 -13.08 -10.77 -18.79
C MET A 1032 -12.64 -11.37 -20.13
N ALA A 1033 -11.61 -10.81 -20.77
CA ALA A 1033 -11.07 -11.28 -22.04
C ALA A 1033 -10.40 -12.65 -21.93
N LEU A 1034 -9.74 -12.97 -20.79
CA LEU A 1034 -9.15 -14.28 -20.55
C LEU A 1034 -10.23 -15.33 -20.25
N ILE A 1035 -11.28 -15.00 -19.51
CA ILE A 1035 -12.46 -15.87 -19.32
C ILE A 1035 -13.07 -16.13 -20.71
N LEU A 1036 -13.43 -15.08 -21.45
CA LEU A 1036 -13.99 -15.21 -22.80
C LEU A 1036 -13.09 -16.07 -23.70
N TRP A 1037 -11.78 -15.83 -23.75
CA TRP A 1037 -10.84 -16.60 -24.59
C TRP A 1037 -10.69 -18.07 -24.16
N LEU A 1038 -10.58 -18.35 -22.86
CA LEU A 1038 -10.42 -19.70 -22.33
C LEU A 1038 -11.72 -20.53 -22.45
N VAL A 1039 -12.87 -19.83 -22.48
CA VAL A 1039 -14.21 -20.42 -22.49
C VAL A 1039 -14.83 -20.46 -23.90
N ASN A 1040 -14.34 -19.66 -24.86
CA ASN A 1040 -14.78 -19.67 -26.26
C ASN A 1040 -14.84 -21.07 -26.92
N PRO A 1041 -13.88 -22.00 -26.73
CA PRO A 1041 -13.96 -23.34 -27.32
C PRO A 1041 -14.89 -24.31 -26.57
N PHE A 1042 -15.56 -23.86 -25.51
CA PHE A 1042 -16.55 -24.63 -24.73
C PHE A 1042 -17.95 -23.99 -24.77
N ALA A 1043 -18.12 -22.92 -25.54
CA ALA A 1043 -19.42 -22.32 -25.80
C ALA A 1043 -19.99 -22.99 -27.07
N ASP A 1044 -21.08 -23.74 -26.94
CA ASP A 1044 -21.85 -24.23 -28.09
C ASP A 1044 -22.18 -23.06 -29.04
N ASP A 1045 -22.24 -23.31 -30.35
CA ASP A 1045 -22.36 -22.24 -31.35
C ASP A 1045 -23.60 -21.34 -31.15
N GLN A 1046 -24.66 -21.83 -30.49
CA GLN A 1046 -25.83 -21.03 -30.07
C GLN A 1046 -25.47 -19.86 -29.14
N ALA A 1047 -24.34 -19.90 -28.44
CA ALA A 1047 -23.91 -18.85 -27.52
C ALA A 1047 -23.19 -17.67 -28.20
N ASN A 1048 -22.89 -17.77 -29.51
CA ASN A 1048 -22.19 -16.74 -30.29
C ASN A 1048 -23.11 -15.83 -31.13
N ASP A 1049 -24.43 -16.03 -31.10
CA ASP A 1049 -25.44 -15.21 -31.82
C ASP A 1049 -25.62 -13.81 -31.21
N LEU A 1050 -24.57 -12.99 -31.30
CA LEU A 1050 -24.49 -11.63 -30.77
C LEU A 1050 -25.39 -10.60 -31.49
N GLU A 1051 -25.97 -10.96 -32.64
CA GLU A 1051 -26.92 -10.09 -33.36
C GLU A 1051 -28.39 -10.23 -32.89
N SER A 1052 -28.72 -11.28 -32.12
CA SER A 1052 -30.10 -11.61 -31.72
C SER A 1052 -30.72 -10.67 -30.67
N PHE A 1053 -29.94 -9.75 -30.08
CA PHE A 1053 -30.16 -9.28 -28.71
C PHE A 1053 -30.34 -7.74 -28.55
N VAL A 1054 -31.00 -7.09 -29.50
CA VAL A 1054 -31.48 -5.69 -29.37
C VAL A 1054 -32.97 -5.58 -29.73
N GLY A 1055 -33.86 -5.69 -28.71
CA GLY A 1055 -35.30 -5.37 -28.78
C GLY A 1055 -36.15 -6.33 -29.65
N ASP A 1056 -37.02 -7.22 -29.15
CA ASP A 1056 -38.12 -7.05 -28.16
C ASP A 1056 -39.28 -6.15 -28.68
N PRO A 1057 -40.56 -6.35 -28.30
CA PRO A 1057 -41.14 -7.38 -27.41
C PRO A 1057 -42.26 -8.25 -28.03
N GLY A 1058 -42.63 -9.38 -27.40
CA GLY A 1058 -43.87 -10.09 -27.78
C GLY A 1058 -44.06 -11.53 -27.25
N THR A 1059 -44.39 -11.67 -25.97
CA THR A 1059 -45.22 -12.76 -25.35
C THR A 1059 -45.26 -14.17 -25.97
N SER A 1060 -44.83 -15.15 -25.19
CA SER A 1060 -45.16 -16.57 -25.35
C SER A 1060 -46.67 -16.85 -25.28
N GLU A 1061 -47.15 -17.84 -26.02
CA GLU A 1061 -48.31 -18.65 -25.64
C GLU A 1061 -48.01 -20.15 -25.88
N SER A 1062 -48.83 -21.03 -25.29
CA SER A 1062 -48.51 -22.43 -24.99
C SER A 1062 -48.18 -23.33 -26.19
N ALA A 1063 -47.11 -24.12 -26.08
CA ALA A 1063 -46.95 -25.37 -26.84
C ALA A 1063 -47.99 -26.43 -26.40
N PRO A 1064 -48.28 -27.42 -27.27
CA PRO A 1064 -47.65 -28.72 -26.98
C PRO A 1064 -47.07 -29.44 -28.22
N ALA A 1065 -45.83 -29.94 -28.04
CA ALA A 1065 -45.20 -31.11 -28.69
C ALA A 1065 -45.48 -31.43 -30.17
N THR A 1066 -44.45 -31.28 -31.04
CA THR A 1066 -44.25 -32.09 -32.25
C THR A 1066 -42.75 -32.17 -32.63
N ALA A 1067 -42.40 -33.28 -33.30
CA ALA A 1067 -41.15 -33.72 -33.93
C ALA A 1067 -40.13 -32.67 -34.47
N PRO A 1068 -38.85 -33.06 -34.68
CA PRO A 1068 -37.79 -32.16 -35.15
C PRO A 1068 -38.06 -31.58 -36.55
N GLN A 1069 -37.71 -30.31 -36.73
CA GLN A 1069 -37.76 -29.62 -38.02
C GLN A 1069 -36.37 -29.58 -38.67
N ASN A 1070 -36.30 -29.97 -39.95
CA ASN A 1070 -35.10 -29.73 -40.76
C ASN A 1070 -34.95 -28.23 -41.04
N GLU A 1071 -33.71 -27.75 -41.10
CA GLU A 1071 -33.41 -26.41 -41.61
C GLU A 1071 -33.83 -26.27 -43.08
N ALA A 1072 -34.42 -25.12 -43.44
CA ALA A 1072 -34.92 -24.85 -44.78
C ALA A 1072 -33.81 -24.36 -45.73
N GLU A 1073 -33.74 -24.92 -46.93
CA GLU A 1073 -32.67 -24.65 -47.90
C GLU A 1073 -32.87 -23.30 -48.62
N ARG A 1074 -31.78 -22.74 -49.16
CA ARG A 1074 -31.78 -21.40 -49.78
C ARG A 1074 -32.25 -21.45 -51.23
N VAL A 1075 -33.48 -21.01 -51.48
CA VAL A 1075 -34.08 -20.95 -52.82
C VAL A 1075 -33.54 -19.73 -53.58
N VAL A 1076 -32.83 -19.96 -54.69
CA VAL A 1076 -32.30 -18.89 -55.54
C VAL A 1076 -33.26 -18.63 -56.71
N PRO A 1077 -33.80 -17.41 -56.87
CA PRO A 1077 -34.71 -17.07 -57.96
C PRO A 1077 -33.95 -16.95 -59.30
N ARG A 1078 -34.59 -17.33 -60.40
CA ARG A 1078 -33.98 -17.30 -61.75
C ARG A 1078 -33.95 -15.91 -62.38
N SER A 1079 -34.92 -15.06 -62.06
CA SER A 1079 -35.04 -13.69 -62.57
C SER A 1079 -35.96 -12.86 -61.69
N VAL A 1080 -35.81 -11.54 -61.74
CA VAL A 1080 -36.72 -10.57 -61.15
C VAL A 1080 -37.13 -9.53 -62.20
N SER A 1081 -38.37 -9.09 -62.17
CA SER A 1081 -38.95 -8.11 -63.10
C SER A 1081 -39.95 -7.20 -62.38
N LEU A 1082 -39.93 -5.91 -62.72
CA LEU A 1082 -40.92 -4.95 -62.21
C LEU A 1082 -42.29 -5.19 -62.88
N PHE A 1083 -43.34 -5.21 -62.06
CA PHE A 1083 -44.74 -5.13 -62.46
C PHE A 1083 -45.29 -3.79 -61.94
N ASP A 1084 -45.66 -2.93 -62.88
CA ASP A 1084 -46.28 -1.62 -62.64
C ASP A 1084 -47.72 -1.68 -63.17
N PRO A 1085 -48.76 -1.37 -62.37
CA PRO A 1085 -50.14 -1.35 -62.84
C PRO A 1085 -50.44 -0.19 -63.81
N ILE A 1086 -49.58 0.83 -63.87
CA ILE A 1086 -49.74 1.99 -64.76
C ILE A 1086 -49.01 1.75 -66.08
N ALA A 1087 -49.65 2.13 -67.19
CA ALA A 1087 -49.15 1.88 -68.54
C ALA A 1087 -47.84 2.62 -68.86
N ASP A 1088 -47.60 3.77 -68.22
CA ASP A 1088 -46.38 4.56 -68.32
C ASP A 1088 -45.42 4.13 -67.19
N LYS A 1089 -44.46 3.25 -67.54
CA LYS A 1089 -43.62 2.54 -66.57
C LYS A 1089 -42.63 3.46 -65.88
N ASP A 1090 -42.50 3.32 -64.56
CA ASP A 1090 -41.41 3.94 -63.79
C ASP A 1090 -40.04 3.41 -64.27
N THR A 1091 -39.39 4.14 -65.19
CA THR A 1091 -38.11 3.77 -65.80
C THR A 1091 -36.97 3.78 -64.79
N THR A 1092 -37.02 4.69 -63.82
CA THR A 1092 -36.08 4.75 -62.69
C THR A 1092 -36.16 3.48 -61.84
N ALA A 1093 -37.38 3.02 -61.53
CA ALA A 1093 -37.61 1.77 -60.79
C ALA A 1093 -37.35 0.50 -61.62
N ALA A 1094 -37.05 0.61 -62.92
CA ALA A 1094 -36.58 -0.51 -63.74
C ALA A 1094 -35.05 -0.70 -63.67
N GLU A 1095 -34.29 0.30 -63.22
CA GLU A 1095 -32.83 0.20 -63.09
C GLU A 1095 -32.42 -0.75 -61.95
N ASN A 1096 -31.27 -1.40 -62.08
CA ASN A 1096 -30.63 -2.21 -61.04
C ASN A 1096 -31.46 -3.39 -60.48
N LEU A 1097 -32.60 -3.76 -61.08
CA LEU A 1097 -33.42 -4.92 -60.67
C LEU A 1097 -32.61 -6.22 -60.39
N PRO A 1098 -31.60 -6.64 -61.19
CA PRO A 1098 -30.81 -7.85 -60.89
C PRO A 1098 -30.01 -7.79 -59.58
N ASN A 1099 -29.79 -6.59 -59.03
CA ASN A 1099 -29.11 -6.42 -57.75
C ASN A 1099 -29.99 -6.87 -56.58
N LEU A 1100 -31.33 -6.84 -56.71
CA LEU A 1100 -32.25 -7.44 -55.73
C LEU A 1100 -31.97 -8.92 -55.48
N ILE A 1101 -31.48 -9.67 -56.49
CA ILE A 1101 -31.12 -11.08 -56.29
C ILE A 1101 -29.69 -11.20 -55.76
N SER A 1102 -28.76 -10.45 -56.35
CA SER A 1102 -27.31 -10.62 -56.11
C SER A 1102 -26.74 -9.85 -54.91
N GLY A 1103 -27.48 -8.89 -54.34
CA GLY A 1103 -27.07 -8.08 -53.20
C GLY A 1103 -25.93 -7.09 -53.49
N ARG A 1104 -25.73 -6.72 -54.76
CA ARG A 1104 -24.65 -5.85 -55.25
C ARG A 1104 -25.07 -4.37 -55.26
N GLU A 1105 -24.08 -3.48 -55.16
CA GLU A 1105 -24.30 -2.05 -55.37
C GLU A 1105 -24.30 -1.67 -56.86
N PRO A 1106 -25.04 -0.62 -57.28
CA PRO A 1106 -25.96 0.17 -56.45
C PRO A 1106 -27.29 -0.57 -56.18
N ALA A 1107 -27.87 -0.33 -55.00
CA ALA A 1107 -29.16 -0.90 -54.62
C ALA A 1107 -30.32 -0.43 -55.53
N TRP A 1108 -31.34 -1.28 -55.66
CA TRP A 1108 -32.58 -0.95 -56.36
C TRP A 1108 -33.38 0.10 -55.59
N ARG A 1109 -34.07 1.01 -56.29
CA ARG A 1109 -34.89 2.05 -55.66
C ARG A 1109 -36.13 2.39 -56.46
N THR A 1110 -37.13 2.97 -55.80
CA THR A 1110 -38.25 3.65 -56.48
C THR A 1110 -37.88 5.07 -56.90
N SER A 1111 -38.66 5.67 -57.80
CA SER A 1111 -38.68 7.14 -57.95
C SER A 1111 -39.03 7.85 -56.62
N ASP A 1112 -38.77 9.16 -56.55
CA ASP A 1112 -39.08 10.01 -55.40
C ASP A 1112 -40.52 10.56 -55.46
N TYR A 1113 -41.38 10.16 -54.52
CA TYR A 1113 -42.78 10.60 -54.44
C TYR A 1113 -42.94 11.72 -53.40
N ARG A 1114 -44.01 12.52 -53.47
CA ARG A 1114 -44.31 13.60 -52.49
C ARG A 1114 -45.73 13.48 -51.97
N GLY A 1115 -45.99 14.05 -50.78
CA GLY A 1115 -47.32 14.16 -50.19
C GLY A 1115 -47.68 12.99 -49.28
N THR A 1116 -47.68 11.76 -49.79
CA THR A 1116 -48.02 10.55 -49.01
C THR A 1116 -47.16 9.34 -49.39
N GLY A 1117 -46.96 8.43 -48.43
CA GLY A 1117 -46.20 7.19 -48.62
C GLY A 1117 -46.79 6.25 -49.67
N ARG A 1118 -48.10 6.34 -49.95
CA ARG A 1118 -48.79 5.59 -51.02
C ARG A 1118 -48.50 6.19 -52.39
N PHE A 1119 -47.22 6.29 -52.73
CA PHE A 1119 -46.72 6.82 -54.00
C PHE A 1119 -47.33 8.18 -54.38
N GLY A 1120 -47.53 9.06 -53.38
CA GLY A 1120 -48.18 10.37 -53.56
C GLY A 1120 -49.65 10.33 -54.00
N GLY A 1121 -50.32 9.18 -53.89
CA GLY A 1121 -51.67 8.94 -54.40
C GLY A 1121 -51.72 8.68 -55.92
N LEU A 1122 -50.58 8.50 -56.59
CA LEU A 1122 -50.51 8.31 -58.04
C LEU A 1122 -50.72 6.86 -58.49
N ARG A 1123 -50.39 5.87 -57.64
CA ARG A 1123 -50.53 4.43 -57.90
C ARG A 1123 -50.86 3.68 -56.61
N GLU A 1124 -51.57 2.54 -56.74
CA GLU A 1124 -51.99 1.72 -55.59
C GLU A 1124 -50.88 0.82 -55.03
N GLY A 1125 -49.81 0.60 -55.80
CA GLY A 1125 -48.64 -0.16 -55.38
C GLY A 1125 -47.64 -0.41 -56.51
N LEU A 1126 -46.58 -1.17 -56.22
CA LEU A 1126 -45.52 -1.51 -57.17
C LEU A 1126 -44.97 -2.92 -56.90
N GLY A 1127 -44.92 -3.79 -57.92
CA GLY A 1127 -44.62 -5.21 -57.77
C GLY A 1127 -43.22 -5.62 -58.20
N LEU A 1128 -42.47 -6.28 -57.31
CA LEU A 1128 -41.24 -6.98 -57.63
C LEU A 1128 -41.55 -8.47 -57.85
N VAL A 1129 -41.65 -8.90 -59.11
CA VAL A 1129 -42.02 -10.26 -59.50
C VAL A 1129 -40.76 -11.12 -59.66
N PHE A 1130 -40.59 -12.09 -58.78
CA PHE A 1130 -39.50 -13.07 -58.82
C PHE A 1130 -39.98 -14.38 -59.44
N ARG A 1131 -39.18 -14.94 -60.35
CA ARG A 1131 -39.43 -16.25 -60.96
C ARG A 1131 -38.63 -17.32 -60.23
N LEU A 1132 -39.31 -18.29 -59.64
CA LEU A 1132 -38.69 -19.34 -58.84
C LEU A 1132 -38.22 -20.52 -59.72
N PRO A 1133 -37.36 -21.43 -59.20
CA PRO A 1133 -37.13 -22.74 -59.80
C PRO A 1133 -38.43 -23.56 -59.88
N ALA A 1134 -38.49 -24.54 -60.78
CA ALA A 1134 -39.66 -25.42 -60.88
C ALA A 1134 -39.65 -26.45 -59.74
N GLY A 1135 -40.75 -26.54 -58.99
CA GLY A 1135 -40.87 -27.41 -57.82
C GLY A 1135 -40.11 -26.91 -56.58
N ALA A 1136 -39.95 -25.59 -56.45
CA ALA A 1136 -39.37 -24.96 -55.26
C ALA A 1136 -40.47 -24.24 -54.47
N THR A 1137 -40.76 -24.76 -53.29
CA THR A 1137 -41.61 -24.11 -52.30
C THR A 1137 -40.83 -23.02 -51.58
N VAL A 1138 -41.48 -21.91 -51.20
CA VAL A 1138 -40.88 -20.85 -50.39
C VAL A 1138 -41.68 -20.71 -49.11
N SER A 1139 -41.02 -20.81 -47.96
CA SER A 1139 -41.62 -20.60 -46.64
C SER A 1139 -41.32 -19.21 -46.08
N THR A 1140 -40.19 -18.60 -46.47
CA THR A 1140 -39.79 -17.26 -45.99
C THR A 1140 -39.18 -16.39 -47.08
N VAL A 1141 -39.48 -15.10 -47.04
CA VAL A 1141 -38.91 -14.03 -47.85
C VAL A 1141 -38.11 -13.09 -46.93
N GLN A 1142 -36.82 -12.95 -47.16
CA GLN A 1142 -35.94 -12.06 -46.39
C GLN A 1142 -35.54 -10.85 -47.24
N ILE A 1143 -36.03 -9.66 -46.87
CA ILE A 1143 -35.82 -8.38 -47.56
C ILE A 1143 -34.79 -7.56 -46.78
N ARG A 1144 -33.75 -7.08 -47.47
CA ARG A 1144 -32.72 -6.17 -46.95
C ARG A 1144 -32.89 -4.78 -47.59
N THR A 1145 -32.96 -3.74 -46.77
CA THR A 1145 -33.28 -2.36 -47.18
C THR A 1145 -32.38 -1.34 -46.49
N GLN A 1146 -32.05 -0.25 -47.20
CA GLN A 1146 -31.39 0.92 -46.61
C GLN A 1146 -32.40 1.87 -45.96
N THR A 1147 -33.67 1.82 -46.42
CA THR A 1147 -34.81 2.63 -45.94
C THR A 1147 -35.85 1.71 -45.29
N PRO A 1148 -35.82 1.50 -43.96
CA PRO A 1148 -36.88 0.78 -43.26
C PRO A 1148 -38.20 1.56 -43.24
N GLY A 1149 -39.33 0.87 -43.05
CA GLY A 1149 -40.67 1.46 -43.09
C GLY A 1149 -41.38 1.32 -44.44
N ILE A 1150 -41.07 0.27 -45.20
CA ILE A 1150 -41.77 -0.10 -46.44
C ILE A 1150 -42.85 -1.12 -46.10
N ASP A 1151 -44.12 -0.87 -46.45
CA ASP A 1151 -45.17 -1.88 -46.33
C ASP A 1151 -45.25 -2.75 -47.59
N VAL A 1152 -45.30 -4.08 -47.42
CA VAL A 1152 -45.38 -5.03 -48.53
C VAL A 1152 -46.39 -6.16 -48.30
N GLU A 1153 -47.02 -6.60 -49.39
CA GLU A 1153 -47.73 -7.88 -49.47
C GLU A 1153 -46.85 -8.90 -50.22
N LEU A 1154 -46.86 -10.15 -49.74
CA LEU A 1154 -46.33 -11.29 -50.45
C LEU A 1154 -47.46 -11.97 -51.20
N ARG A 1155 -47.33 -12.09 -52.53
CA ARG A 1155 -48.38 -12.65 -53.39
C ARG A 1155 -47.81 -13.72 -54.32
N THR A 1156 -48.60 -14.71 -54.71
CA THR A 1156 -48.18 -15.81 -55.59
C THR A 1156 -49.01 -15.86 -56.86
N ALA A 1157 -48.42 -16.38 -57.95
CA ALA A 1157 -49.09 -16.49 -59.24
C ALA A 1157 -48.66 -17.74 -60.02
N GLN A 1158 -49.64 -18.51 -60.50
CA GLN A 1158 -49.39 -19.71 -61.33
C GLN A 1158 -49.04 -19.40 -62.80
N ARG A 1159 -49.02 -18.12 -63.18
CA ARG A 1159 -48.65 -17.60 -64.50
C ARG A 1159 -47.90 -16.28 -64.32
N ALA A 1160 -47.24 -15.81 -65.38
CA ALA A 1160 -46.59 -14.49 -65.36
C ALA A 1160 -47.63 -13.39 -65.05
N VAL A 1161 -47.28 -12.47 -64.16
CA VAL A 1161 -48.22 -11.48 -63.60
C VAL A 1161 -48.52 -10.38 -64.63
N THR A 1162 -49.79 -10.30 -65.04
CA THR A 1162 -50.30 -9.27 -65.96
C THR A 1162 -51.40 -8.41 -65.33
N ASN A 1163 -51.97 -8.83 -64.20
CA ASN A 1163 -52.84 -8.05 -63.32
C ASN A 1163 -52.59 -8.53 -61.87
N ILE A 1164 -52.67 -7.63 -60.89
CA ILE A 1164 -52.48 -7.95 -59.47
C ILE A 1164 -53.66 -8.77 -58.90
N ASP A 1165 -54.88 -8.58 -59.41
CA ASP A 1165 -56.07 -9.35 -59.02
C ASP A 1165 -55.94 -10.86 -59.31
N ALA A 1166 -55.11 -11.22 -60.30
CA ALA A 1166 -54.81 -12.60 -60.68
C ALA A 1166 -53.75 -13.26 -59.78
N THR A 1167 -53.38 -12.61 -58.66
CA THR A 1167 -52.38 -13.08 -57.69
C THR A 1167 -53.00 -13.21 -56.30
N SER A 1168 -52.74 -14.34 -55.64
CA SER A 1168 -53.21 -14.65 -54.29
C SER A 1168 -52.24 -14.13 -53.24
N VAL A 1169 -52.73 -13.38 -52.25
CA VAL A 1169 -51.93 -13.01 -51.07
C VAL A 1169 -51.59 -14.27 -50.28
N VAL A 1170 -50.34 -14.37 -49.83
CA VAL A 1170 -49.79 -15.47 -49.02
C VAL A 1170 -49.07 -14.98 -47.77
N GLY A 1171 -49.14 -13.68 -47.48
CA GLY A 1171 -48.61 -13.01 -46.30
C GLY A 1171 -48.45 -11.50 -46.56
N SER A 1172 -48.22 -10.72 -45.51
CA SER A 1172 -47.94 -9.27 -45.60
C SER A 1172 -47.18 -8.77 -44.38
N GLY A 1173 -46.54 -7.60 -44.47
CA GLY A 1173 -45.96 -6.94 -43.31
C GLY A 1173 -45.03 -5.77 -43.64
N THR A 1174 -44.73 -4.97 -42.62
CA THR A 1174 -43.80 -3.83 -42.71
C THR A 1174 -42.34 -4.28 -42.64
N VAL A 1175 -41.53 -3.87 -43.61
CA VAL A 1175 -40.06 -3.98 -43.60
C VAL A 1175 -39.48 -2.93 -42.66
N SER A 1176 -39.73 -3.10 -41.36
CA SER A 1176 -39.43 -2.14 -40.28
C SER A 1176 -37.97 -2.12 -39.81
N ARG A 1177 -37.14 -3.08 -40.25
CA ARG A 1177 -35.71 -3.17 -39.93
C ARG A 1177 -34.89 -3.23 -41.23
N ARG A 1178 -33.58 -2.95 -41.15
CA ARG A 1178 -32.66 -3.07 -42.31
C ARG A 1178 -32.64 -4.46 -42.94
N THR A 1179 -33.03 -5.49 -42.21
CA THR A 1179 -33.39 -6.79 -42.77
C THR A 1179 -34.63 -7.31 -42.04
N THR A 1180 -35.69 -7.60 -42.77
CA THR A 1180 -36.93 -8.19 -42.24
C THR A 1180 -37.19 -9.52 -42.96
N THR A 1181 -37.50 -10.56 -42.19
CA THR A 1181 -37.95 -11.86 -42.72
C THR A 1181 -39.46 -11.95 -42.57
N LEU A 1182 -40.15 -12.21 -43.67
CA LEU A 1182 -41.60 -12.37 -43.77
C LEU A 1182 -41.89 -13.84 -44.08
N THR A 1183 -42.74 -14.47 -43.27
CA THR A 1183 -43.21 -15.85 -43.45
C THR A 1183 -44.41 -15.91 -44.41
N LEU A 1184 -44.50 -16.95 -45.23
CA LEU A 1184 -45.71 -17.24 -45.99
C LEU A 1184 -46.68 -18.05 -45.12
N GLU A 1185 -47.92 -17.56 -44.98
CA GLU A 1185 -49.03 -18.24 -44.29
C GLU A 1185 -49.51 -19.50 -45.03
N SER A 1186 -49.14 -19.63 -46.31
CA SER A 1186 -49.38 -20.81 -47.13
C SER A 1186 -48.24 -21.00 -48.13
N PRO A 1187 -47.21 -21.81 -47.80
CA PRO A 1187 -46.08 -22.09 -48.69
C PRO A 1187 -46.53 -23.00 -49.86
N ALA A 1188 -47.11 -22.38 -50.89
CA ALA A 1188 -47.58 -23.06 -52.09
C ALA A 1188 -46.48 -23.20 -53.16
N ASP A 1189 -46.47 -24.33 -53.86
CA ASP A 1189 -45.72 -24.49 -55.11
C ASP A 1189 -46.21 -23.47 -56.15
N SER A 1190 -45.40 -22.44 -56.42
CA SER A 1190 -45.75 -21.34 -57.31
C SER A 1190 -44.55 -20.89 -58.14
N PRO A 1191 -44.63 -20.86 -59.48
CA PRO A 1191 -43.52 -20.45 -60.32
C PRO A 1191 -43.19 -18.95 -60.24
N TYR A 1192 -44.08 -18.13 -59.67
CA TYR A 1192 -43.88 -16.69 -59.46
C TYR A 1192 -44.30 -16.27 -58.05
N LEU A 1193 -43.43 -15.50 -57.40
CA LEU A 1193 -43.68 -14.82 -56.13
C LEU A 1193 -43.47 -13.32 -56.33
N VAL A 1194 -44.41 -12.52 -55.83
CA VAL A 1194 -44.43 -11.05 -55.93
C VAL A 1194 -44.22 -10.47 -54.54
N VAL A 1195 -43.30 -9.53 -54.42
CA VAL A 1195 -43.26 -8.57 -53.31
C VAL A 1195 -43.94 -7.30 -53.80
N TRP A 1196 -45.17 -7.06 -53.36
CA TRP A 1196 -46.01 -5.94 -53.77
C TRP A 1196 -45.91 -4.83 -52.73
N ILE A 1197 -45.24 -3.73 -53.08
CA ILE A 1197 -45.03 -2.58 -52.20
C ILE A 1197 -46.29 -1.71 -52.21
N THR A 1198 -46.86 -1.46 -51.04
CA THR A 1198 -48.11 -0.69 -50.86
C THR A 1198 -47.87 0.72 -50.29
N GLU A 1199 -46.89 0.87 -49.39
CA GLU A 1199 -46.54 2.16 -48.79
C GLU A 1199 -45.01 2.31 -48.64
N LEU A 1200 -44.50 3.51 -48.97
CA LEU A 1200 -43.08 3.88 -48.96
C LEU A 1200 -42.73 4.72 -47.71
N PRO A 1201 -41.53 4.59 -47.16
CA PRO A 1201 -41.06 5.45 -46.06
C PRO A 1201 -40.66 6.85 -46.55
N GLU A 1202 -40.79 7.84 -45.67
CA GLU A 1202 -40.29 9.20 -45.88
C GLU A 1202 -38.76 9.26 -45.68
N ASN A 1203 -38.07 10.04 -46.52
CA ASN A 1203 -36.63 10.30 -46.44
C ASN A 1203 -36.32 11.68 -45.82
N ASP A 1204 -35.06 11.91 -45.46
CA ASP A 1204 -34.59 13.14 -44.80
C ASP A 1204 -34.85 14.46 -45.58
N GLN A 1205 -35.36 14.38 -46.82
CA GLN A 1205 -35.67 15.52 -47.68
C GLN A 1205 -37.18 15.74 -47.89
N GLY A 1206 -38.05 14.96 -47.23
CA GLY A 1206 -39.51 15.08 -47.35
C GLY A 1206 -40.11 14.45 -48.62
N TYR A 1207 -39.43 13.44 -49.16
CA TYR A 1207 -39.94 12.60 -50.26
C TYR A 1207 -40.11 11.17 -49.76
N TYR A 1208 -41.00 10.42 -50.40
CA TYR A 1208 -41.25 9.01 -50.10
C TYR A 1208 -40.55 8.13 -51.14
N GLN A 1209 -39.64 7.26 -50.69
CA GLN A 1209 -38.82 6.38 -51.55
C GLN A 1209 -38.41 5.11 -50.80
N ALA A 1210 -38.45 3.97 -51.49
CA ALA A 1210 -37.87 2.70 -51.01
C ALA A 1210 -36.53 2.40 -51.71
N VAL A 1211 -35.54 1.92 -50.95
CA VAL A 1211 -34.21 1.49 -51.44
C VAL A 1211 -33.90 0.07 -50.93
N ILE A 1212 -34.05 -0.95 -51.78
CA ILE A 1212 -33.93 -2.36 -51.42
C ILE A 1212 -32.61 -2.93 -51.97
N ASP A 1213 -31.76 -3.43 -51.08
CA ASP A 1213 -30.46 -4.00 -51.40
C ASP A 1213 -30.56 -5.43 -51.93
N GLN A 1214 -31.43 -6.25 -51.33
CA GLN A 1214 -31.58 -7.67 -51.65
C GLN A 1214 -32.92 -8.23 -51.18
N VAL A 1215 -33.47 -9.17 -51.94
CA VAL A 1215 -34.56 -10.06 -51.55
C VAL A 1215 -34.07 -11.50 -51.75
N SER A 1216 -34.27 -12.35 -50.73
CA SER A 1216 -33.82 -13.74 -50.77
C SER A 1216 -34.87 -14.67 -50.17
N PHE A 1217 -34.85 -15.94 -50.59
CA PHE A 1217 -35.88 -16.92 -50.27
C PHE A 1217 -35.28 -18.14 -49.57
N ARG A 1218 -36.04 -18.74 -48.65
CA ARG A 1218 -35.78 -20.06 -48.08
C ARG A 1218 -37.04 -20.92 -48.13
N GLY A 1219 -36.85 -22.23 -48.23
CA GLY A 1219 -37.93 -23.18 -48.44
C GLY A 1219 -37.40 -24.59 -48.73
N ARG A 1220 -38.05 -25.30 -49.65
CA ARG A 1220 -37.78 -26.71 -49.97
C ARG A 1220 -38.12 -27.05 -51.42
#